data_AF-A0AAU4MUR4-F1
#
_entry.id   AF-A0AAU4MUR4-F1
#
_cell.length_a   1.000
_cell.length_b   1.000
_cell.length_c   1.000
_cell.angle_alpha   90.00
_cell.angle_beta   90.00
_cell.angle_gamma   90.00
#
_symmetry.space_group_name_H-M   'P 1'
#
loop_
_entity.id
_entity.type
_entity.pdbx_description
1 polymer ?
#
loop_
_entity_poly.entity_id
_entity_poly.type
_entity_poly.pdbx_seq_one_letter_code
_entity_poly.pdbx_strand_id
1 'polypeptide(L)'
;MRGLSSRRASATEDEFVYDGFISYSQVMSGELAATLQRWLERFATPWYRPRRLRMFRDYTNLSANDNLPQSLRRALSDSRWLVLLASPRAAHSRWVNDEVAWWRENRRSERVCVALTSGELAWDDEARDWNWEVTDALPPAARGMFAEQPLWVDLRQVTSAKLDRSNVDLRNKVAQIAAPLHGVDKDTIVGEHIVLERRARLQRRGGVTGLALLLVAALIAAYLAVGNAQEAQAQSRIAQARALAAAADANRDTNLDVAQLLAVEAYRMDPSAETRTALLRAVTASPHLVRYLQADSDVQRVAGSADRKFLVAGTKSGHVLRWDTKTYTTQVVARLGRPVTGLAMSAAGDTVVATDGSTALLWTGKGAARKIPAGSKPSLVGVSPSGRSVVTWDESGEIALFDGGLQRRAREWTKDDWQDLAVPSDRELVLFEGANGTWERRGIPALARDGSASVGFGTANYAYAFSPGGGSFTYSNGDTWLPLWNTGVPTGGLDDHKAEATSRGPRPTALAISHNGRRVATATSGSIVISEVTPAGKQRAEAREISAAGAVNRDALSFVGDTEHVISASGKRVAFWDLSQPSRITERADIAFGPPCNACTEPWLTVGPDQETVAVSDVSGLWVTVHAPAFSHSYESEELTPQYGPPVFGNDGRTLVVPLLANGGAEVRAVSAGVPLRETWPASHPAGAVKAASLSLDRKRFVTVTDTDVVLVRDAANGRVLREIPAPEGSGQPFEQLYVRTAAIDPTASRAAIVTESGVRLVDIERGTAQEISLPGAMEVQFAGSYLAVQQEAGRSIRLWNLRDRRFERTVGDDRELEGAFAISGDGSLLAQRLRDDSVAITNIENDETVGTLDLGAPYLAAASALAFTGDNRTLYVAVEGSGDIGELQRWSLAPATWGNTACASSGRDLSRSEWRKYVGTTPPPDLRCRR
;
A
#
# COMPACT_ATOMS: atom_id res chain seq x y z
N MET A 1 -111.07 -10.67 19.16
CA MET A 1 -112.14 -10.79 20.19
C MET A 1 -111.50 -10.74 21.57
N ARG A 2 -112.07 -9.94 22.49
CA ARG A 2 -112.14 -10.05 23.97
C ARG A 2 -110.92 -10.67 24.69
N GLY A 3 -110.30 -10.13 25.73
CA GLY A 3 -110.69 -9.13 26.74
C GLY A 3 -109.86 -9.41 28.02
N LEU A 4 -109.78 -8.40 28.90
CA LEU A 4 -109.57 -8.46 30.37
C LEU A 4 -108.33 -9.17 30.96
N SER A 5 -107.36 -8.39 31.44
CA SER A 5 -107.02 -8.27 32.86
C SER A 5 -105.84 -7.29 33.06
N SER A 6 -106.03 -6.30 33.94
CA SER A 6 -105.14 -5.15 34.14
C SER A 6 -103.83 -5.51 34.85
N ARG A 7 -102.69 -5.23 34.21
CA ARG A 7 -101.36 -5.14 34.84
C ARG A 7 -100.77 -3.75 34.63
N ARG A 8 -100.42 -3.08 35.73
CA ARG A 8 -99.65 -1.82 35.76
C ARG A 8 -98.28 -2.06 35.10
N ALA A 9 -97.93 -1.18 34.16
CA ALA A 9 -96.74 -1.28 33.32
C ALA A 9 -95.42 -1.21 34.12
N SER A 10 -94.50 -2.15 33.83
CA SER A 10 -93.08 -2.06 34.19
C SER A 10 -92.30 -1.47 33.01
N ALA A 11 -91.64 -0.33 33.21
CA ALA A 11 -90.75 0.26 32.21
C ALA A 11 -89.52 -0.64 31.97
N THR A 12 -89.16 -0.84 30.70
CA THR A 12 -88.03 -1.64 30.21
C THR A 12 -86.69 -0.90 30.38
N GLU A 13 -85.58 -1.62 30.58
CA GLU A 13 -84.26 -1.08 31.01
C GLU A 13 -83.57 -0.05 30.09
N ASP A 14 -84.09 0.24 28.89
CA ASP A 14 -83.47 1.11 27.87
C ASP A 14 -83.99 2.58 27.86
N GLU A 15 -84.80 2.99 28.84
CA GLU A 15 -85.50 4.30 28.83
C GLU A 15 -84.78 5.43 29.61
N PHE A 16 -83.72 5.12 30.36
CA PHE A 16 -82.98 6.12 31.18
C PHE A 16 -81.73 6.65 30.47
N VAL A 17 -81.49 7.96 30.51
CA VAL A 17 -80.27 8.60 29.96
C VAL A 17 -79.07 8.41 30.89
N TYR A 18 -79.32 8.36 32.20
CA TYR A 18 -78.31 8.20 33.25
C TYR A 18 -78.58 6.97 34.13
N ASP A 19 -77.52 6.25 34.48
CA ASP A 19 -77.58 5.11 35.39
C ASP A 19 -77.79 5.54 36.85
N GLY A 20 -77.37 6.75 37.21
CA GLY A 20 -77.64 7.31 38.53
C GLY A 20 -77.45 8.84 38.60
N PHE A 21 -78.21 9.46 39.50
CA PHE A 21 -78.14 10.87 39.87
C PHE A 21 -77.45 11.01 41.21
N ILE A 22 -76.41 11.84 41.33
CA ILE A 22 -75.73 12.10 42.60
C ILE A 22 -76.29 13.38 43.23
N SER A 23 -77.04 13.22 44.33
CA SER A 23 -77.58 14.33 45.12
C SER A 23 -76.65 14.66 46.29
N TYR A 24 -76.22 15.92 46.41
CA TYR A 24 -75.28 16.36 47.44
C TYR A 24 -75.41 17.87 47.75
N SER A 25 -74.91 18.30 48.91
CA SER A 25 -74.86 19.73 49.27
C SER A 25 -73.68 20.44 48.62
N GLN A 26 -73.91 21.55 47.94
CA GLN A 26 -72.88 22.32 47.21
C GLN A 26 -71.76 22.90 48.11
N VAL A 27 -72.06 23.12 49.39
CA VAL A 27 -71.08 23.66 50.36
C VAL A 27 -70.06 22.60 50.79
N MET A 28 -70.34 21.32 50.52
CA MET A 28 -69.33 20.26 50.63
C MET A 28 -68.37 20.29 49.45
N SER A 29 -67.12 19.93 49.69
CA SER A 29 -66.06 19.81 48.68
C SER A 29 -66.52 18.92 47.52
N GLY A 30 -66.90 19.55 46.39
CA GLY A 30 -67.33 18.88 45.16
C GLY A 30 -66.31 17.88 44.59
N GLU A 31 -65.09 17.89 45.12
CA GLU A 31 -64.02 16.93 44.86
C GLU A 31 -64.39 15.48 45.22
N LEU A 32 -65.08 15.22 46.35
CA LEU A 32 -65.50 13.87 46.73
C LEU A 32 -66.57 13.35 45.76
N ALA A 33 -67.57 14.15 45.45
CA ALA A 33 -68.63 13.80 44.49
C ALA A 33 -68.07 13.62 43.05
N ALA A 34 -67.16 14.49 42.60
CA ALA A 34 -66.49 14.36 41.30
C ALA A 34 -65.61 13.10 41.22
N THR A 35 -64.94 12.76 42.31
CA THR A 35 -64.09 11.57 42.38
C THR A 35 -64.93 10.31 42.43
N LEU A 36 -66.00 10.30 43.23
CA LEU A 36 -66.97 9.20 43.25
C LEU A 36 -67.60 8.99 41.87
N GLN A 37 -68.01 10.05 41.17
CA GLN A 37 -68.52 9.99 39.80
C GLN A 37 -67.51 9.30 38.86
N ARG A 38 -66.28 9.83 38.76
CA ARG A 38 -65.25 9.28 37.87
C ARG A 38 -64.88 7.83 38.18
N TRP A 39 -65.00 7.43 39.44
CA TRP A 39 -64.73 6.08 39.86
C TRP A 39 -65.87 5.14 39.51
N LEU A 40 -67.13 5.51 39.80
CA LEU A 40 -68.31 4.75 39.40
C LEU A 40 -68.33 4.54 37.88
N GLU A 41 -68.05 5.56 37.07
CA GLU A 41 -68.03 5.46 35.59
C GLU A 41 -66.92 4.57 35.03
N ARG A 42 -65.86 4.29 35.80
CA ARG A 42 -64.69 3.49 35.37
C ARG A 42 -64.54 2.17 36.11
N PHE A 43 -65.39 1.91 37.11
CA PHE A 43 -65.31 0.70 37.90
C PHE A 43 -65.76 -0.50 37.06
N ALA A 44 -64.95 -1.57 37.10
CA ALA A 44 -65.21 -2.85 36.42
C ALA A 44 -65.75 -2.76 34.97
N THR A 45 -65.33 -1.79 34.14
CA THR A 45 -65.80 -1.74 32.74
C THR A 45 -65.02 -2.74 31.87
N PRO A 46 -65.64 -3.80 31.35
CA PRO A 46 -64.95 -4.75 30.49
C PRO A 46 -64.66 -4.14 29.12
N TRP A 47 -63.52 -4.47 28.52
CA TRP A 47 -63.12 -3.98 27.19
C TRP A 47 -64.09 -4.35 26.06
N TYR A 48 -65.02 -5.30 26.31
CA TYR A 48 -65.99 -5.81 25.35
C TYR A 48 -67.45 -5.35 25.59
N ARG A 49 -67.74 -4.56 26.64
CA ARG A 49 -69.07 -3.92 26.83
C ARG A 49 -69.02 -2.45 26.42
N PRO A 50 -69.90 -1.97 25.52
CA PRO A 50 -69.75 -0.67 24.87
C PRO A 50 -70.17 0.55 25.72
N ARG A 51 -70.84 0.39 26.86
CA ARG A 51 -71.29 1.51 27.71
C ARG A 51 -70.74 1.43 29.13
N ARG A 52 -70.08 2.52 29.55
CA ARG A 52 -69.73 2.85 30.94
C ARG A 52 -70.98 3.32 31.68
N LEU A 53 -71.04 3.15 33.00
CA LEU A 53 -72.07 3.82 33.80
C LEU A 53 -72.07 5.31 33.46
N ARG A 54 -73.25 5.90 33.30
CA ARG A 54 -73.42 7.34 33.09
C ARG A 54 -74.01 7.95 34.35
N MET A 55 -73.20 8.68 35.10
CA MET A 55 -73.63 9.35 36.32
C MET A 55 -73.91 10.82 36.04
N PHE A 56 -75.08 11.32 36.44
CA PHE A 56 -75.37 12.75 36.42
C PHE A 56 -74.99 13.38 37.77
N ARG A 57 -74.30 14.51 37.71
CA ARG A 57 -73.87 15.32 38.86
C ARG A 57 -73.92 16.79 38.42
N ASP A 58 -74.65 17.64 39.12
CA ASP A 58 -74.86 19.02 38.67
C ASP A 58 -74.18 20.11 39.54
N TYR A 59 -74.11 21.29 38.92
CA TYR A 59 -73.61 22.63 39.28
C TYR A 59 -72.23 23.06 38.79
N THR A 60 -71.49 22.26 38.00
CA THR A 60 -70.23 22.73 37.37
C THR A 60 -70.20 22.72 35.84
N ASN A 61 -71.34 22.51 35.16
CA ASN A 61 -71.39 22.49 33.69
C ASN A 61 -72.72 22.98 33.05
N LEU A 62 -73.33 24.05 33.59
CA LEU A 62 -74.46 24.73 32.93
C LEU A 62 -73.99 26.06 32.32
N SER A 63 -74.17 26.20 31.01
CA SER A 63 -74.07 27.47 30.29
C SER A 63 -75.14 28.45 30.80
N ALA A 64 -74.80 29.74 30.86
CA ALA A 64 -75.51 30.80 31.60
C ALA A 64 -76.95 31.17 31.14
N ASN A 65 -77.78 30.23 30.65
CA ASN A 65 -79.11 30.56 30.11
C ASN A 65 -80.24 29.52 30.34
N ASP A 66 -80.11 28.58 31.27
CA ASP A 66 -81.15 27.56 31.53
C ASP A 66 -81.91 27.75 32.86
N ASN A 67 -83.22 27.51 32.83
CA ASN A 67 -84.13 27.60 33.98
C ASN A 67 -83.90 26.39 34.93
N LEU A 68 -82.92 26.52 35.83
CA LEU A 68 -82.36 25.49 36.71
C LEU A 68 -83.35 24.44 37.31
N PRO A 69 -84.53 24.82 37.84
CA PRO A 69 -85.44 23.84 38.45
C PRO A 69 -86.00 22.81 37.46
N GLN A 70 -86.12 23.16 36.17
CA GLN A 70 -86.72 22.30 35.16
C GLN A 70 -85.71 21.28 34.60
N SER A 71 -84.44 21.68 34.47
CA SER A 71 -83.34 20.79 34.02
C SER A 71 -82.98 19.75 35.08
N LEU A 72 -82.96 20.12 36.37
CA LEU A 72 -82.74 19.17 37.47
C LEU A 72 -83.85 18.13 37.56
N ARG A 73 -85.12 18.54 37.40
CA ARG A 73 -86.26 17.60 37.36
C ARG A 73 -86.20 16.64 36.17
N ARG A 74 -85.72 17.10 35.00
CA ARG A 74 -85.47 16.23 33.84
C ARG A 74 -84.32 15.25 34.09
N ALA A 75 -83.22 15.72 34.67
CA ALA A 75 -82.10 14.84 35.01
C ALA A 75 -82.48 13.79 36.07
N LEU A 76 -83.32 14.14 37.05
CA LEU A 76 -83.91 13.20 38.00
C LEU A 76 -84.87 12.22 37.31
N SER A 77 -85.68 12.66 36.35
CA SER A 77 -86.57 11.76 35.61
C SER A 77 -85.80 10.75 34.76
N ASP A 78 -84.68 11.19 34.19
CA ASP A 78 -83.87 10.40 33.25
C ASP A 78 -82.81 9.55 33.95
N SER A 79 -82.77 9.57 35.28
CA SER A 79 -81.85 8.78 36.10
C SER A 79 -82.51 7.53 36.68
N ARG A 80 -81.81 6.40 36.60
CA ARG A 80 -82.32 5.11 37.09
C ARG A 80 -82.23 4.95 38.61
N TRP A 81 -81.16 5.44 39.23
CA TRP A 81 -80.89 5.41 40.67
C TRP A 81 -80.65 6.82 41.23
N LEU A 82 -80.96 7.03 42.50
CA LEU A 82 -80.54 8.21 43.26
C LEU A 82 -79.43 7.81 44.23
N VAL A 83 -78.27 8.44 44.13
CA VAL A 83 -77.16 8.29 45.10
C VAL A 83 -77.14 9.55 45.97
N LEU A 84 -77.63 9.43 47.19
CA LEU A 84 -77.73 10.53 48.15
C LEU A 84 -76.48 10.58 49.02
N LEU A 85 -75.69 11.65 48.90
CA LEU A 85 -74.56 11.91 49.80
C LEU A 85 -75.07 12.57 51.09
N ALA A 86 -75.44 11.74 52.07
CA ALA A 86 -75.99 12.16 53.35
C ALA A 86 -74.94 12.88 54.21
N SER A 87 -75.33 14.01 54.77
CA SER A 87 -74.56 14.83 55.71
C SER A 87 -75.46 15.85 56.41
N PRO A 88 -75.09 16.40 57.57
CA PRO A 88 -75.87 17.45 58.24
C PRO A 88 -76.15 18.64 57.32
N ARG A 89 -75.21 18.95 56.43
CA ARG A 89 -75.38 20.02 55.43
C ARG A 89 -76.31 19.63 54.28
N ALA A 90 -76.36 18.36 53.91
CA ALA A 90 -77.34 17.87 52.94
C ALA A 90 -78.75 17.86 53.54
N ALA A 91 -78.88 17.54 54.83
CA ALA A 91 -80.14 17.59 55.56
C ALA A 91 -80.79 18.98 55.57
N HIS A 92 -79.96 20.04 55.72
CA HIS A 92 -80.42 21.43 55.67
C HIS A 92 -80.45 22.05 54.26
N SER A 93 -80.06 21.32 53.22
CA SER A 93 -80.06 21.84 51.85
C SER A 93 -81.46 21.77 51.25
N ARG A 94 -82.04 22.93 50.94
CA ARG A 94 -83.34 23.02 50.24
C ARG A 94 -83.34 22.20 48.95
N TRP A 95 -82.26 22.26 48.18
CA TRP A 95 -82.13 21.54 46.91
C TRP A 95 -82.14 20.02 47.09
N VAL A 96 -81.33 19.50 48.02
CA VAL A 96 -81.31 18.05 48.31
C VAL A 96 -82.66 17.59 48.84
N ASN A 97 -83.31 18.41 49.69
CA ASN A 97 -84.65 18.11 50.18
C ASN A 97 -85.68 18.06 49.05
N ASP A 98 -85.63 18.98 48.08
CA ASP A 98 -86.53 19.00 46.92
C ASP A 98 -86.28 17.80 45.98
N GLU A 99 -85.01 17.39 45.78
CA GLU A 99 -84.64 16.22 44.98
C GLU A 99 -85.14 14.91 45.62
N VAL A 100 -84.96 14.76 46.94
CA VAL A 100 -85.44 13.61 47.70
C VAL A 100 -86.96 13.58 47.78
N ALA A 101 -87.61 14.73 47.98
CA ALA A 101 -89.07 14.85 47.97
C ALA A 101 -89.65 14.42 46.62
N TRP A 102 -89.08 14.93 45.53
CA TRP A 102 -89.47 14.55 44.18
C TRP A 102 -89.28 13.05 43.95
N TRP A 103 -88.14 12.48 44.38
CA TRP A 103 -87.90 11.04 44.22
C TRP A 103 -88.92 10.19 44.99
N ARG A 104 -89.25 10.59 46.22
CA ARG A 104 -90.28 9.92 47.03
C ARG A 104 -91.66 9.94 46.37
N GLU A 105 -92.01 11.04 45.70
CA GLU A 105 -93.31 11.21 45.04
C GLU A 105 -93.39 10.50 43.68
N ASN A 106 -92.26 10.38 42.96
CA ASN A 106 -92.24 9.95 41.55
C ASN A 106 -91.51 8.63 41.28
N ARG A 107 -90.77 8.07 42.24
CA ARG A 107 -89.94 6.87 42.08
C ARG A 107 -90.07 5.96 43.31
N ARG A 108 -89.57 4.74 43.19
CA ARG A 108 -89.56 3.77 44.31
C ARG A 108 -88.32 3.97 45.19
N SER A 109 -88.48 3.81 46.50
CA SER A 109 -87.42 4.05 47.48
C SER A 109 -86.30 2.99 47.45
N GLU A 110 -86.52 1.80 46.88
CA GLU A 110 -85.47 0.79 46.72
C GLU A 110 -84.39 1.20 45.71
N ARG A 111 -84.64 2.26 44.92
CA ARG A 111 -83.67 2.84 43.97
C ARG A 111 -82.91 4.04 44.52
N VAL A 112 -82.79 4.12 45.85
CA VAL A 112 -81.98 5.14 46.54
C VAL A 112 -80.84 4.48 47.29
N CYS A 113 -79.61 4.87 46.96
CA CYS A 113 -78.41 4.48 47.68
C CYS A 113 -77.96 5.65 48.56
N VAL A 114 -77.98 5.45 49.88
CA VAL A 114 -77.54 6.47 50.83
C VAL A 114 -76.04 6.27 51.10
N ALA A 115 -75.26 7.32 50.98
CA ALA A 115 -73.84 7.32 51.29
C ALA A 115 -73.54 8.39 52.34
N LEU A 116 -73.22 7.98 53.57
CA LEU A 116 -73.00 8.86 54.70
C LEU A 116 -71.60 9.47 54.64
N THR A 117 -71.50 10.78 54.40
CA THR A 117 -70.22 11.48 54.24
C THR A 117 -69.76 12.21 55.50
N SER A 118 -70.69 12.61 56.37
CA SER A 118 -70.46 13.19 57.71
C SER A 118 -71.77 13.16 58.51
N GLY A 119 -71.74 13.36 59.83
CA GLY A 119 -72.92 13.25 60.70
C GLY A 119 -73.26 11.82 61.12
N GLU A 120 -74.46 11.63 61.66
CA GLU A 120 -74.97 10.36 62.18
C GLU A 120 -76.28 9.96 61.50
N LEU A 121 -76.42 8.65 61.26
CA LEU A 121 -77.66 8.00 60.81
C LEU A 121 -77.99 6.89 61.80
N ALA A 122 -79.20 6.89 62.33
CA ALA A 122 -79.71 5.83 63.18
C ALA A 122 -81.10 5.43 62.70
N TRP A 123 -81.29 4.14 62.44
CA TRP A 123 -82.59 3.59 62.06
C TRP A 123 -83.35 3.14 63.31
N ASP A 124 -84.66 3.37 63.34
CA ASP A 124 -85.55 2.89 64.39
C ASP A 124 -86.45 1.79 63.83
N ASP A 125 -86.18 0.55 64.24
CA ASP A 125 -86.93 -0.63 63.78
C ASP A 125 -88.38 -0.64 64.26
N GLU A 126 -88.69 -0.03 65.40
CA GLU A 126 -90.06 0.04 65.93
C GLU A 126 -90.88 1.09 65.17
N ALA A 127 -90.30 2.24 64.88
CA ALA A 127 -90.95 3.31 64.12
C ALA A 127 -91.01 3.03 62.60
N ARG A 128 -90.23 2.05 62.11
CA ARG A 128 -90.01 1.78 60.67
C ARG A 128 -89.64 3.04 59.89
N ASP A 129 -88.84 3.91 60.51
CA ASP A 129 -88.26 5.11 59.91
C ASP A 129 -86.92 5.42 60.59
N TRP A 130 -86.23 6.46 60.15
CA TRP A 130 -85.05 6.96 60.84
C TRP A 130 -85.39 7.46 62.25
N ASN A 131 -84.50 7.21 63.21
CA ASN A 131 -84.54 7.89 64.50
C ASN A 131 -84.14 9.35 64.29
N TRP A 132 -85.14 10.24 64.22
CA TRP A 132 -84.95 11.65 63.94
C TRP A 132 -84.41 12.46 65.13
N GLU A 133 -84.25 11.86 66.31
CA GLU A 133 -83.53 12.48 67.44
C GLU A 133 -82.01 12.34 67.30
N VAL A 134 -81.56 11.26 66.66
CA VAL A 134 -80.14 10.95 66.46
C VAL A 134 -79.68 11.26 65.03
N THR A 135 -80.55 11.04 64.04
CA THR A 135 -80.22 11.23 62.62
C THR A 135 -80.21 12.70 62.24
N ASP A 136 -79.02 13.22 61.95
CA ASP A 136 -78.82 14.61 61.52
C ASP A 136 -78.46 14.73 60.03
N ALA A 137 -78.16 13.62 59.34
CA ALA A 137 -77.56 13.63 58.01
C ALA A 137 -78.53 13.48 56.82
N LEU A 138 -79.85 13.35 57.06
CA LEU A 138 -80.88 13.19 56.01
C LEU A 138 -81.86 14.38 55.96
N PRO A 139 -82.33 14.77 54.77
CA PRO A 139 -83.30 15.85 54.64
C PRO A 139 -84.68 15.44 55.19
N PRO A 140 -85.49 16.40 55.69
CA PRO A 140 -86.84 16.12 56.19
C PRO A 140 -87.74 15.34 55.21
N ALA A 141 -87.55 15.52 53.90
CA ALA A 141 -88.26 14.78 52.86
C ALA A 141 -88.04 13.25 52.91
N ALA A 142 -86.97 12.77 53.54
CA ALA A 142 -86.70 11.34 53.70
C ALA A 142 -87.58 10.68 54.79
N ARG A 143 -88.33 11.45 55.59
CA ARG A 143 -89.30 10.93 56.57
C ARG A 143 -90.32 10.00 55.91
N GLY A 144 -90.42 8.79 56.44
CA GLY A 144 -91.31 7.73 55.95
C GLY A 144 -91.03 7.28 54.51
N MET A 145 -89.83 7.54 53.97
CA MET A 145 -89.49 7.23 52.58
C MET A 145 -89.19 5.74 52.37
N PHE A 146 -88.61 5.07 53.36
CA PHE A 146 -88.15 3.69 53.28
C PHE A 146 -89.10 2.78 54.05
N ALA A 147 -89.49 1.63 53.47
CA ALA A 147 -90.35 0.65 54.14
C ALA A 147 -89.58 -0.21 55.16
N GLU A 148 -88.27 -0.36 54.96
CA GLU A 148 -87.31 -1.10 55.78
C GLU A 148 -85.97 -0.35 55.74
N GLN A 149 -85.06 -0.67 56.66
CA GLN A 149 -83.74 -0.03 56.76
C GLN A 149 -82.99 -0.13 55.41
N PRO A 150 -82.70 0.98 54.72
CA PRO A 150 -81.95 0.93 53.47
C PRO A 150 -80.48 0.64 53.76
N LEU A 151 -79.81 -0.08 52.86
CA LEU A 151 -78.35 -0.24 52.94
C LEU A 151 -77.69 1.12 52.68
N TRP A 152 -76.99 1.69 53.68
CA TRP A 152 -76.16 2.87 53.48
C TRP A 152 -74.67 2.55 53.54
N VAL A 153 -73.89 3.31 52.78
CA VAL A 153 -72.43 3.18 52.72
C VAL A 153 -71.80 4.29 53.55
N ASP A 154 -71.11 3.93 54.63
CA ASP A 154 -70.38 4.89 55.45
C ASP A 154 -69.09 5.34 54.74
N LEU A 155 -69.02 6.60 54.32
CA LEU A 155 -67.86 7.24 53.69
C LEU A 155 -67.13 8.21 54.62
N ARG A 156 -67.49 8.32 55.91
CA ARG A 156 -66.94 9.32 56.85
C ARG A 156 -65.43 9.21 57.03
N GLN A 157 -64.87 8.00 56.89
CA GLN A 157 -63.43 7.76 57.01
C GLN A 157 -62.63 8.01 55.71
N VAL A 158 -63.31 8.38 54.61
CA VAL A 158 -62.71 8.70 53.31
C VAL A 158 -62.45 10.20 53.25
N THR A 159 -61.25 10.63 53.65
CA THR A 159 -60.80 12.02 53.50
C THR A 159 -60.25 12.28 52.09
N SER A 160 -60.14 13.54 51.67
CA SER A 160 -59.59 13.93 50.36
C SER A 160 -58.16 13.40 50.13
N ALA A 161 -57.36 13.22 51.18
CA ALA A 161 -56.03 12.61 51.12
C ALA A 161 -56.03 11.09 50.83
N LYS A 162 -57.18 10.39 50.96
CA LYS A 162 -57.32 8.94 50.78
C LYS A 162 -58.02 8.54 49.47
N LEU A 163 -58.13 9.47 48.52
CA LEU A 163 -58.77 9.29 47.21
C LEU A 163 -57.87 8.59 46.15
N ASP A 164 -56.95 7.71 46.57
CA ASP A 164 -56.11 6.92 45.66
C ASP A 164 -56.76 5.56 45.34
N ARG A 165 -56.70 5.17 44.06
CA ARG A 165 -57.22 3.90 43.48
C ARG A 165 -56.68 2.64 44.15
N SER A 166 -55.54 2.75 44.82
CA SER A 166 -54.92 1.65 45.56
C SER A 166 -55.60 1.37 46.91
N ASN A 167 -56.42 2.29 47.45
CA ASN A 167 -57.07 2.14 48.74
C ASN A 167 -58.19 1.07 48.70
N VAL A 168 -57.92 -0.06 49.36
CA VAL A 168 -58.81 -1.23 49.39
C VAL A 168 -60.16 -0.92 50.03
N ASP A 169 -60.18 -0.09 51.08
CA ASP A 169 -61.41 0.26 51.80
C ASP A 169 -62.33 1.16 50.96
N LEU A 170 -61.74 2.20 50.33
CA LEU A 170 -62.46 3.06 49.39
C LEU A 170 -62.99 2.26 48.19
N ARG A 171 -62.18 1.37 47.62
CA ARG A 171 -62.59 0.50 46.51
C ARG A 171 -63.78 -0.38 46.88
N ASN A 172 -63.80 -0.93 48.08
CA ASN A 172 -64.90 -1.76 48.58
C ASN A 172 -66.19 -0.95 48.81
N LYS A 173 -66.07 0.28 49.32
CA LYS A 173 -67.21 1.19 49.51
C LYS A 173 -67.77 1.67 48.17
N VAL A 174 -66.93 2.00 47.19
CA VAL A 174 -67.36 2.33 45.82
C VAL A 174 -68.03 1.12 45.14
N ALA A 175 -67.52 -0.09 45.35
CA ALA A 175 -68.16 -1.31 44.84
C ALA A 175 -69.55 -1.56 45.45
N GLN A 176 -69.77 -1.22 46.73
CA GLN A 176 -71.09 -1.30 47.37
C GLN A 176 -72.11 -0.36 46.72
N ILE A 177 -71.67 0.81 46.27
CA ILE A 177 -72.52 1.76 45.53
C ILE A 177 -72.70 1.28 44.08
N ALA A 178 -71.63 0.83 43.41
CA ALA A 178 -71.66 0.44 42.00
C ALA A 178 -72.47 -0.85 41.71
N ALA A 179 -72.50 -1.79 42.65
CA ALA A 179 -73.17 -3.09 42.50
C ALA A 179 -74.67 -2.97 42.19
N PRO A 180 -75.47 -2.23 42.98
CA PRO A 180 -76.87 -1.96 42.65
C PRO A 180 -77.05 -1.25 41.30
N LEU A 181 -76.17 -0.31 40.94
CA LEU A 181 -76.23 0.40 39.66
C LEU A 181 -75.95 -0.52 38.46
N HIS A 182 -75.07 -1.51 38.61
CA HIS A 182 -74.78 -2.49 37.56
C HIS A 182 -75.74 -3.70 37.55
N GLY A 183 -76.56 -3.88 38.59
CA GLY A 183 -77.49 -5.01 38.72
C GLY A 183 -76.79 -6.35 38.97
N VAL A 184 -75.61 -6.34 39.58
CA VAL A 184 -74.80 -7.54 39.85
C VAL A 184 -74.24 -7.50 41.28
N ASP A 185 -73.87 -8.66 41.83
CA ASP A 185 -73.30 -8.77 43.18
C ASP A 185 -71.95 -8.04 43.32
N LYS A 186 -71.70 -7.48 44.50
CA LYS A 186 -70.47 -6.73 44.84
C LYS A 186 -69.20 -7.53 44.57
N ASP A 187 -69.18 -8.81 44.95
CA ASP A 187 -68.00 -9.66 44.83
C ASP A 187 -67.65 -9.95 43.36
N THR A 188 -68.66 -10.03 42.49
CA THR A 188 -68.49 -10.21 41.04
C THR A 188 -67.80 -9.00 40.41
N ILE A 189 -68.22 -7.77 40.73
CA ILE A 189 -67.62 -6.53 40.20
C ILE A 189 -66.18 -6.35 40.69
N VAL A 190 -65.91 -6.61 41.98
CA VAL A 190 -64.56 -6.48 42.53
C VAL A 190 -63.63 -7.51 41.89
N GLY A 191 -64.09 -8.74 41.68
CA GLY A 191 -63.38 -9.78 40.97
C GLY A 191 -63.02 -9.40 39.53
N GLU A 192 -63.99 -8.90 38.75
CA GLU A 192 -63.76 -8.47 37.36
C GLU A 192 -62.75 -7.32 37.25
N HIS A 193 -62.81 -6.35 38.16
CA HIS A 193 -61.86 -5.22 38.18
C HIS A 193 -60.41 -5.67 38.42
N ILE A 194 -60.19 -6.64 39.31
CA ILE A 194 -58.85 -7.18 39.61
C ILE A 194 -58.28 -7.97 38.42
N VAL A 195 -59.12 -8.74 37.72
CA VAL A 195 -58.70 -9.56 36.56
C VAL A 195 -58.26 -8.68 35.39
N LEU A 196 -58.98 -7.59 35.11
CA LEU A 196 -58.68 -6.68 34.01
C LEU A 196 -57.34 -5.95 34.21
N GLU A 197 -57.03 -5.50 35.44
CA GLU A 197 -55.76 -4.81 35.71
C GLU A 197 -54.54 -5.73 35.62
N ARG A 198 -54.65 -7.00 36.03
CA ARG A 198 -53.53 -7.96 35.97
C ARG A 198 -53.14 -8.29 34.52
N ARG A 199 -54.13 -8.50 33.64
CA ARG A 199 -53.88 -8.81 32.21
C ARG A 199 -53.19 -7.65 31.48
N ALA A 200 -53.62 -6.42 31.71
CA ALA A 200 -53.03 -5.23 31.08
C ALA A 200 -51.55 -5.01 31.49
N ARG A 201 -51.19 -5.30 32.75
CA ARG A 201 -49.80 -5.17 33.22
C ARG A 201 -48.88 -6.25 32.64
N LEU A 202 -49.36 -7.49 32.53
CA LEU A 202 -48.59 -8.59 31.95
C LEU A 202 -48.33 -8.40 30.46
N GLN A 203 -49.34 -7.95 29.69
CA GLN A 203 -49.18 -7.69 28.26
C GLN A 203 -48.19 -6.55 27.95
N ARG A 204 -48.22 -5.47 28.74
CA ARG A 204 -47.25 -4.36 28.59
C ARG A 204 -45.82 -4.77 28.90
N ARG A 205 -45.60 -5.57 29.95
CA ARG A 205 -44.26 -6.08 30.30
C ARG A 205 -43.72 -7.04 29.23
N GLY A 206 -44.56 -7.96 28.75
CA GLY A 206 -44.19 -8.87 27.66
C GLY A 206 -43.80 -8.14 26.37
N GLY A 207 -44.54 -7.09 26.00
CA GLY A 207 -44.23 -6.26 24.83
C GLY A 207 -42.90 -5.50 24.95
N VAL A 208 -42.63 -4.89 26.10
CA VAL A 208 -41.36 -4.17 26.33
C VAL A 208 -40.16 -5.11 26.32
N THR A 209 -40.26 -6.27 26.97
CA THR A 209 -39.18 -7.27 26.96
C THR A 209 -38.95 -7.83 25.55
N GLY A 210 -40.01 -8.10 24.79
CA GLY A 210 -39.91 -8.52 23.39
C GLY A 210 -39.22 -7.47 22.53
N LEU A 211 -39.60 -6.20 22.65
CA LEU A 211 -38.97 -5.09 21.93
C LEU A 211 -37.50 -4.89 22.34
N ALA A 212 -37.16 -5.01 23.62
CA ALA A 212 -35.79 -4.91 24.09
C ALA A 212 -34.90 -6.06 23.54
N LEU A 213 -35.42 -7.29 23.52
CA LEU A 213 -34.71 -8.43 22.93
C LEU A 213 -34.53 -8.27 21.41
N LEU A 214 -35.56 -7.78 20.70
CA LEU A 214 -35.47 -7.49 19.27
C LEU A 214 -34.44 -6.38 18.99
N LEU A 215 -34.39 -5.33 19.82
CA LEU A 215 -33.38 -4.28 19.70
C LEU A 215 -31.97 -4.84 19.90
N VAL A 216 -31.75 -5.66 20.93
CA VAL A 216 -30.45 -6.31 21.17
C VAL A 216 -30.07 -7.21 19.98
N ALA A 217 -30.99 -8.03 19.49
CA ALA A 217 -30.76 -8.88 18.31
C ALA A 217 -30.42 -8.06 17.06
N ALA A 218 -31.13 -6.94 16.82
CA ALA A 218 -30.86 -6.04 15.72
C ALA A 218 -29.48 -5.38 15.82
N LEU A 219 -29.06 -4.97 17.04
CA LEU A 219 -27.74 -4.40 17.28
C LEU A 219 -26.61 -5.44 17.06
N ILE A 220 -26.80 -6.67 17.52
CA ILE A 220 -25.85 -7.77 17.27
C ILE A 220 -25.75 -8.05 15.77
N ALA A 221 -26.87 -8.15 15.07
CA ALA A 221 -26.89 -8.37 13.62
C ALA A 221 -26.20 -7.22 12.87
N ALA A 222 -26.41 -5.96 13.27
CA ALA A 222 -25.74 -4.80 12.68
C ALA A 222 -24.22 -4.82 12.92
N TYR A 223 -23.78 -5.16 14.14
CA TYR A 223 -22.36 -5.29 14.45
C TYR A 223 -21.68 -6.37 13.60
N LEU A 224 -22.30 -7.56 13.51
CA LEU A 224 -21.80 -8.65 12.65
C LEU A 224 -21.81 -8.27 11.17
N ALA A 225 -22.84 -7.56 10.69
CA ALA A 225 -22.91 -7.10 9.30
C ALA A 225 -21.79 -6.10 8.96
N VAL A 226 -21.47 -5.17 9.86
CA VAL A 226 -20.35 -4.23 9.68
C VAL A 226 -19.01 -4.96 9.71
N GLY A 227 -18.82 -5.89 10.65
CA GLY A 227 -17.60 -6.71 10.71
C GLY A 227 -17.41 -7.53 9.43
N ASN A 228 -18.47 -8.20 8.95
CA ASN A 228 -18.43 -8.97 7.71
C ASN A 228 -18.20 -8.09 6.49
N ALA A 229 -18.75 -6.86 6.45
CA ALA A 229 -18.53 -5.93 5.35
C ALA A 229 -17.08 -5.40 5.34
N GLN A 230 -16.50 -5.12 6.51
CA GLN A 230 -15.10 -4.71 6.64
C GLN A 230 -14.15 -5.84 6.22
N GLU A 231 -14.40 -7.06 6.67
CA GLU A 231 -13.63 -8.24 6.28
C GLU A 231 -13.73 -8.49 4.76
N ALA A 232 -14.94 -8.43 4.19
CA ALA A 232 -15.13 -8.57 2.74
C ALA A 232 -14.40 -7.49 1.93
N GLN A 233 -14.36 -6.25 2.44
CA GLN A 233 -13.60 -5.16 1.82
C GLN A 233 -12.09 -5.39 1.92
N ALA A 234 -11.59 -5.86 3.07
CA ALA A 234 -10.18 -6.20 3.27
C ALA A 234 -9.75 -7.34 2.32
N GLN A 235 -10.52 -8.42 2.25
CA GLN A 235 -10.27 -9.54 1.35
C GLN A 235 -10.31 -9.11 -0.12
N SER A 236 -11.26 -8.26 -0.51
CA SER A 236 -11.31 -7.71 -1.88
C SER A 236 -10.08 -6.87 -2.22
N ARG A 237 -9.60 -6.07 -1.27
CA ARG A 237 -8.39 -5.25 -1.43
C ARG A 237 -7.14 -6.11 -1.60
N ILE A 238 -6.96 -7.13 -0.75
CA ILE A 238 -5.84 -8.07 -0.85
C ILE A 238 -5.89 -8.84 -2.18
N ALA A 239 -7.06 -9.32 -2.59
CA ALA A 239 -7.22 -10.02 -3.86
C ALA A 239 -6.88 -9.13 -5.08
N GLN A 240 -7.27 -7.86 -5.04
CA GLN A 240 -6.92 -6.89 -6.09
C GLN A 240 -5.42 -6.57 -6.10
N ALA A 241 -4.78 -6.42 -4.94
CA ALA A 241 -3.34 -6.20 -4.83
C ALA A 241 -2.54 -7.39 -5.41
N ARG A 242 -2.97 -8.62 -5.09
CA ARG A 242 -2.39 -9.85 -5.67
C ARG A 242 -2.59 -9.94 -7.18
N ALA A 243 -3.76 -9.58 -7.68
CA ALA A 243 -4.01 -9.53 -9.13
C ALA A 243 -3.12 -8.49 -9.83
N LEU A 244 -2.91 -7.32 -9.22
CA LEU A 244 -1.99 -6.29 -9.71
C LEU A 244 -0.54 -6.79 -9.74
N ALA A 245 -0.09 -7.46 -8.67
CA ALA A 245 1.25 -8.05 -8.60
C ALA A 245 1.47 -9.11 -9.68
N ALA A 246 0.52 -10.04 -9.87
CA ALA A 246 0.58 -11.05 -10.92
C ALA A 246 0.56 -10.42 -12.33
N ALA A 247 -0.24 -9.37 -12.53
CA ALA A 247 -0.27 -8.63 -13.79
C ALA A 247 1.04 -7.86 -14.04
N ALA A 248 1.70 -7.36 -12.99
CA ALA A 248 3.01 -6.76 -13.09
C ALA A 248 4.05 -7.78 -13.57
N ASP A 249 4.13 -8.94 -12.93
CA ASP A 249 5.04 -10.02 -13.32
C ASP A 249 4.80 -10.48 -14.77
N ALA A 250 3.54 -10.64 -15.19
CA ALA A 250 3.18 -11.05 -16.55
C ALA A 250 3.57 -10.02 -17.64
N ASN A 251 3.73 -8.74 -17.27
CA ASN A 251 4.10 -7.68 -18.21
C ASN A 251 5.56 -7.26 -18.11
N ARG A 252 6.35 -7.84 -17.19
CA ARG A 252 7.72 -7.41 -16.87
C ARG A 252 8.64 -7.39 -18.10
N ASP A 253 8.54 -8.40 -18.96
CA ASP A 253 9.47 -8.57 -20.08
C ASP A 253 8.99 -7.88 -21.37
N THR A 254 7.70 -7.52 -21.46
CA THR A 254 7.08 -6.97 -22.68
C THR A 254 6.60 -5.52 -22.55
N ASN A 255 6.16 -5.11 -21.36
CA ASN A 255 5.64 -3.78 -21.03
C ASN A 255 6.12 -3.38 -19.63
N LEU A 256 7.43 -3.23 -19.48
CA LEU A 256 8.05 -2.97 -18.19
C LEU A 256 7.53 -1.67 -17.53
N ASP A 257 7.20 -0.64 -18.32
CA ASP A 257 6.56 0.57 -17.80
C ASP A 257 5.24 0.27 -17.09
N VAL A 258 4.38 -0.55 -17.71
CA VAL A 258 3.12 -1.00 -17.10
C VAL A 258 3.39 -1.86 -15.88
N ALA A 259 4.33 -2.82 -15.98
CA ALA A 259 4.67 -3.71 -14.88
C ALA A 259 5.09 -2.94 -13.62
N GLN A 260 5.96 -1.94 -13.80
CA GLN A 260 6.40 -1.04 -12.73
C GLN A 260 5.23 -0.29 -12.09
N LEU A 261 4.32 0.27 -12.88
CA LEU A 261 3.15 1.00 -12.38
C LEU A 261 2.18 0.09 -11.62
N LEU A 262 1.93 -1.12 -12.14
CA LEU A 262 1.07 -2.11 -11.49
C LEU A 262 1.67 -2.60 -10.18
N ALA A 263 2.99 -2.86 -10.13
CA ALA A 263 3.67 -3.30 -8.92
C ALA A 263 3.68 -2.23 -7.83
N VAL A 264 3.87 -0.95 -8.20
CA VAL A 264 3.75 0.19 -7.27
C VAL A 264 2.36 0.25 -6.65
N GLU A 265 1.32 0.11 -7.48
CA GLU A 265 -0.05 0.15 -6.98
C GLU A 265 -0.38 -1.10 -6.13
N ALA A 266 0.09 -2.28 -6.53
CA ALA A 266 -0.07 -3.51 -5.75
C ALA A 266 0.49 -3.32 -4.33
N TYR A 267 1.72 -2.83 -4.22
CA TYR A 267 2.38 -2.61 -2.92
C TYR A 267 1.70 -1.53 -2.07
N ARG A 268 1.22 -0.44 -2.70
CA ARG A 268 0.43 0.59 -2.00
C ARG A 268 -0.91 0.07 -1.51
N MET A 269 -1.53 -0.79 -2.30
CA MET A 269 -2.81 -1.39 -1.98
C MET A 269 -2.65 -2.38 -0.82
N ASP A 270 -1.64 -3.24 -0.85
CA ASP A 270 -1.35 -4.17 0.23
C ASP A 270 0.17 -4.43 0.30
N PRO A 271 0.89 -3.98 1.34
CA PRO A 271 2.34 -4.16 1.44
C PRO A 271 2.70 -5.57 1.97
N SER A 272 2.24 -6.61 1.27
CA SER A 272 2.54 -8.01 1.56
C SER A 272 3.91 -8.43 1.00
N ALA A 273 4.37 -9.64 1.35
CA ALA A 273 5.59 -10.21 0.80
C ALA A 273 5.48 -10.38 -0.73
N GLU A 274 4.34 -10.84 -1.23
CA GLU A 274 4.11 -11.04 -2.66
C GLU A 274 4.16 -9.73 -3.46
N THR A 275 3.53 -8.65 -2.96
CA THR A 275 3.56 -7.36 -3.66
C THR A 275 4.92 -6.68 -3.56
N ARG A 276 5.65 -6.89 -2.45
CA ARG A 276 7.04 -6.45 -2.28
C ARG A 276 7.96 -7.14 -3.30
N THR A 277 7.79 -8.43 -3.51
CA THR A 277 8.52 -9.22 -4.51
C THR A 277 8.24 -8.74 -5.93
N ALA A 278 6.98 -8.54 -6.28
CA ALA A 278 6.59 -8.00 -7.59
C ALA A 278 7.21 -6.61 -7.84
N LEU A 279 7.24 -5.75 -6.81
CA LEU A 279 7.87 -4.43 -6.90
C LEU A 279 9.39 -4.50 -7.09
N LEU A 280 10.09 -5.36 -6.33
CA LEU A 280 11.53 -5.56 -6.50
C LEU A 280 11.84 -6.10 -7.89
N ARG A 281 11.14 -7.14 -8.34
CA ARG A 281 11.32 -7.72 -9.69
C ARG A 281 11.04 -6.72 -10.81
N ALA A 282 10.02 -5.88 -10.67
CA ALA A 282 9.71 -4.86 -11.66
C ALA A 282 10.75 -3.73 -11.70
N VAL A 283 11.36 -3.37 -10.56
CA VAL A 283 12.38 -2.31 -10.53
C VAL A 283 13.76 -2.80 -10.95
N THR A 284 14.09 -4.08 -10.74
CA THR A 284 15.38 -4.67 -11.16
C THR A 284 15.35 -5.25 -12.58
N ALA A 285 14.17 -5.50 -13.16
CA ALA A 285 14.05 -5.97 -14.54
C ALA A 285 14.63 -4.98 -15.56
N SER A 286 15.34 -5.47 -16.57
CA SER A 286 16.02 -4.64 -17.59
C SER A 286 16.89 -3.55 -16.96
N PRO A 287 17.96 -3.92 -16.22
CA PRO A 287 18.73 -3.01 -15.38
C PRO A 287 19.26 -1.76 -16.11
N HIS A 288 19.57 -1.87 -17.39
CA HIS A 288 20.12 -0.80 -18.22
C HIS A 288 19.10 0.25 -18.67
N LEU A 289 17.80 0.01 -18.50
CA LEU A 289 16.81 1.04 -18.79
C LEU A 289 16.98 2.18 -17.79
N VAL A 290 17.18 3.40 -18.28
CA VAL A 290 17.15 4.61 -17.46
C VAL A 290 15.70 5.02 -17.26
N ARG A 291 14.97 5.24 -18.36
CA ARG A 291 13.58 5.68 -18.35
C ARG A 291 12.90 5.55 -19.72
N TYR A 292 11.57 5.47 -19.72
CA TYR A 292 10.72 5.71 -20.89
C TYR A 292 10.30 7.19 -21.02
N LEU A 293 10.39 7.69 -22.24
CA LEU A 293 9.89 8.99 -22.66
C LEU A 293 8.65 8.78 -23.54
N GLN A 294 7.63 9.62 -23.34
CA GLN A 294 6.35 9.47 -24.02
C GLN A 294 6.27 10.42 -25.22
N ALA A 295 6.04 9.85 -26.40
CA ALA A 295 5.63 10.60 -27.58
C ALA A 295 4.10 10.72 -27.65
N ASP A 296 3.62 11.69 -28.42
CA ASP A 296 2.20 11.93 -28.67
C ASP A 296 1.59 10.91 -29.65
N SER A 297 2.42 10.26 -30.46
CA SER A 297 2.04 9.31 -31.52
C SER A 297 3.19 8.30 -31.77
N ASP A 298 2.93 7.26 -32.56
CA ASP A 298 3.93 6.26 -32.96
C ASP A 298 5.22 6.92 -33.49
N VAL A 299 6.36 6.55 -32.93
CA VAL A 299 7.68 7.06 -33.29
C VAL A 299 8.16 6.42 -34.58
N GLN A 300 8.61 7.22 -35.54
CA GLN A 300 9.08 6.78 -36.86
C GLN A 300 10.61 6.86 -36.99
N ARG A 301 11.24 7.83 -36.33
CA ARG A 301 12.68 8.08 -36.39
C ARG A 301 13.18 8.56 -35.03
N VAL A 302 14.42 8.23 -34.69
CA VAL A 302 15.08 8.70 -33.47
C VAL A 302 16.53 9.07 -33.75
N ALA A 303 17.07 10.03 -33.00
CA ALA A 303 18.51 10.34 -33.00
C ALA A 303 18.98 10.86 -31.64
N GLY A 304 20.21 10.52 -31.27
CA GLY A 304 20.88 11.01 -30.06
C GLY A 304 21.95 12.07 -30.38
N SER A 305 22.14 13.04 -29.50
CA SER A 305 23.23 14.02 -29.66
C SER A 305 24.57 13.39 -29.27
N ALA A 306 25.64 13.76 -29.97
CA ALA A 306 26.98 13.25 -29.67
C ALA A 306 27.46 13.67 -28.26
N ASP A 307 27.03 14.85 -27.79
CA ASP A 307 27.33 15.35 -26.44
C ASP A 307 26.50 14.70 -25.32
N ARG A 308 25.59 13.77 -25.67
CA ARG A 308 24.73 12.99 -24.79
C ARG A 308 23.68 13.78 -24.01
N LYS A 309 23.43 15.05 -24.38
CA LYS A 309 22.47 15.90 -23.66
C LYS A 309 21.06 15.84 -24.21
N PHE A 310 20.88 15.46 -25.47
CA PHE A 310 19.59 15.54 -26.12
C PHE A 310 19.25 14.31 -26.93
N LEU A 311 17.96 13.98 -26.91
CA LEU A 311 17.34 12.95 -27.73
C LEU A 311 16.29 13.61 -28.60
N VAL A 312 16.13 13.17 -29.85
CA VAL A 312 15.03 13.60 -30.71
C VAL A 312 14.27 12.42 -31.28
N ALA A 313 12.96 12.59 -31.43
CA ALA A 313 12.09 11.64 -32.12
C ALA A 313 11.15 12.35 -33.08
N GLY A 314 10.97 11.76 -34.26
CA GLY A 314 9.93 12.13 -35.21
C GLY A 314 8.77 11.16 -35.14
N THR A 315 7.54 11.65 -35.13
CA THR A 315 6.35 10.83 -34.93
C THR A 315 5.46 10.72 -36.17
N LYS A 316 4.53 9.78 -36.15
CA LYS A 316 3.53 9.56 -37.20
C LYS A 316 2.53 10.73 -37.32
N SER A 317 2.35 11.51 -36.25
CA SER A 317 1.54 12.74 -36.27
C SER A 317 2.28 13.94 -36.91
N GLY A 318 3.56 13.77 -37.27
CA GLY A 318 4.42 14.82 -37.82
C GLY A 318 5.10 15.68 -36.76
N HIS A 319 4.99 15.35 -35.47
CA HIS A 319 5.68 16.09 -34.43
C HIS A 319 7.15 15.67 -34.36
N VAL A 320 8.02 16.64 -34.10
CA VAL A 320 9.43 16.39 -33.76
C VAL A 320 9.62 16.82 -32.32
N LEU A 321 9.88 15.83 -31.47
CA LEU A 321 10.03 15.97 -30.04
C LEU A 321 11.52 15.93 -29.68
N ARG A 322 11.94 16.79 -28.76
CA ARG A 322 13.29 16.84 -28.21
C ARG A 322 13.23 16.71 -26.70
N TRP A 323 14.06 15.84 -26.14
CA TRP A 323 14.21 15.67 -24.69
C TRP A 323 15.62 16.01 -24.24
N ASP A 324 15.72 16.60 -23.06
CA ASP A 324 16.98 16.71 -22.30
C ASP A 324 17.22 15.42 -21.50
N THR A 325 18.42 14.84 -21.58
CA THR A 325 18.73 13.54 -20.97
C THR A 325 18.88 13.58 -19.46
N LYS A 326 19.00 14.76 -18.85
CA LYS A 326 19.13 14.92 -17.39
C LYS A 326 17.79 15.27 -16.74
N THR A 327 17.09 16.25 -17.32
CA THR A 327 15.83 16.78 -16.78
C THR A 327 14.60 16.06 -17.34
N TYR A 328 14.74 15.36 -18.47
CA TYR A 328 13.67 14.69 -19.21
C TYR A 328 12.54 15.64 -19.66
N THR A 329 12.82 16.94 -19.69
CA THR A 329 11.89 17.96 -20.18
C THR A 329 11.70 17.79 -21.69
N THR A 330 10.44 17.84 -22.13
CA THR A 330 10.07 17.63 -23.54
C THR A 330 9.79 18.96 -24.21
N GLN A 331 10.30 19.14 -25.42
CA GLN A 331 10.02 20.29 -26.28
C GLN A 331 9.59 19.81 -27.67
N VAL A 332 8.49 20.35 -28.19
CA VAL A 332 8.14 20.21 -29.61
C VAL A 332 8.97 21.21 -30.39
N VAL A 333 9.92 20.73 -31.20
CA VAL A 333 10.86 21.61 -31.95
C VAL A 333 10.41 21.84 -33.39
N ALA A 334 9.62 20.95 -33.97
CA ALA A 334 9.01 21.12 -35.29
C ALA A 334 7.68 20.37 -35.40
N ARG A 335 6.81 20.82 -36.32
CA ARG A 335 5.53 20.18 -36.64
C ARG A 335 5.33 20.14 -38.16
N LEU A 336 5.45 18.94 -38.70
CA LEU A 336 5.20 18.60 -40.10
C LEU A 336 3.73 18.24 -40.31
N GLY A 337 3.29 18.18 -41.57
CA GLY A 337 1.89 17.89 -41.92
C GLY A 337 1.59 16.40 -42.07
N ARG A 338 2.64 15.56 -42.14
CA ARG A 338 2.60 14.13 -42.40
C ARG A 338 3.60 13.38 -41.49
N PRO A 339 3.57 12.03 -41.46
CA PRO A 339 4.55 11.25 -40.70
C PRO A 339 5.98 11.69 -41.00
N VAL A 340 6.80 11.84 -39.96
CA VAL A 340 8.22 12.17 -40.13
C VAL A 340 8.95 10.99 -40.78
N THR A 341 9.56 11.22 -41.94
CA THR A 341 10.28 10.19 -42.72
C THR A 341 11.79 10.34 -42.66
N GLY A 342 12.30 11.55 -42.42
CA GLY A 342 13.73 11.82 -42.22
C GLY A 342 13.96 12.74 -41.03
N LEU A 343 15.04 12.49 -40.28
CA LEU A 343 15.39 13.21 -39.06
C LEU A 343 16.92 13.23 -38.89
N ALA A 344 17.50 14.41 -38.65
CA ALA A 344 18.92 14.57 -38.36
C ALA A 344 19.15 15.67 -37.32
N MET A 345 20.26 15.58 -36.59
CA MET A 345 20.58 16.48 -35.47
C MET A 345 22.09 16.76 -35.38
N SER A 346 22.47 17.98 -34.96
CA SER A 346 23.87 18.36 -34.68
C SER A 346 24.45 17.63 -33.45
N ALA A 347 25.77 17.66 -33.30
CA ALA A 347 26.46 17.02 -32.17
C ALA A 347 26.03 17.59 -30.81
N ALA A 348 25.68 18.88 -30.76
CA ALA A 348 25.20 19.58 -29.56
C ALA A 348 23.67 19.51 -29.37
N GLY A 349 22.94 18.96 -30.34
CA GLY A 349 21.48 18.87 -30.30
C GLY A 349 20.74 20.21 -30.32
N ASP A 350 21.40 21.27 -30.79
CA ASP A 350 20.86 22.61 -30.97
C ASP A 350 20.33 22.87 -32.39
N THR A 351 20.65 21.99 -33.34
CA THR A 351 20.17 22.06 -34.71
C THR A 351 19.50 20.75 -35.07
N VAL A 352 18.22 20.81 -35.46
CA VAL A 352 17.42 19.64 -35.82
C VAL A 352 16.74 19.89 -37.15
N VAL A 353 16.82 18.91 -38.05
CA VAL A 353 16.16 18.93 -39.36
C VAL A 353 15.28 17.71 -39.49
N ALA A 354 14.07 17.91 -39.98
CA ALA A 354 13.13 16.83 -40.23
C ALA A 354 12.37 17.04 -41.53
N THR A 355 11.99 15.95 -42.19
CA THR A 355 11.15 15.95 -43.39
C THR A 355 10.01 14.95 -43.27
N ASP A 356 8.90 15.24 -43.96
CA ASP A 356 7.73 14.37 -44.08
C ASP A 356 7.50 13.87 -45.53
N GLY A 357 8.52 13.99 -46.39
CA GLY A 357 8.41 13.66 -47.81
C GLY A 357 7.81 14.78 -48.67
N SER A 358 7.33 15.88 -48.07
CA SER A 358 6.75 17.02 -48.78
C SER A 358 7.33 18.36 -48.37
N THR A 359 7.80 18.47 -47.12
CA THR A 359 8.41 19.67 -46.56
C THR A 359 9.54 19.26 -45.63
N ALA A 360 10.65 19.99 -45.69
CA ALA A 360 11.70 19.92 -44.68
C ALA A 360 11.68 21.17 -43.78
N LEU A 361 11.81 20.96 -42.48
CA LEU A 361 11.88 22.00 -41.45
C LEU A 361 13.22 21.95 -40.72
N LEU A 362 13.79 23.12 -40.44
CA LEU A 362 15.02 23.33 -39.69
C LEU A 362 14.73 24.12 -38.42
N TRP A 363 15.16 23.59 -37.28
CA TRP A 363 15.14 24.26 -35.98
C TRP A 363 16.56 24.50 -35.49
N THR A 364 16.84 25.67 -34.91
CA THR A 364 18.19 26.12 -34.48
C THR A 364 18.18 26.65 -33.04
N GLY A 365 17.80 25.81 -32.07
CA GLY A 365 17.94 26.07 -30.63
C GLY A 365 16.93 27.07 -30.04
N LYS A 366 16.42 28.00 -30.86
CA LYS A 366 15.52 29.09 -30.47
C LYS A 366 14.46 29.31 -31.53
N GLY A 367 13.28 29.74 -31.08
CA GLY A 367 12.16 30.09 -31.96
C GLY A 367 11.50 28.87 -32.62
N ALA A 368 10.63 29.16 -33.58
CA ALA A 368 9.93 28.15 -34.37
C ALA A 368 10.83 27.58 -35.47
N ALA A 369 10.64 26.31 -35.82
CA ALA A 369 11.28 25.73 -36.99
C ALA A 369 10.88 26.48 -38.27
N ARG A 370 11.83 26.66 -39.18
CA ARG A 370 11.63 27.33 -40.47
C ARG A 370 11.69 26.32 -41.61
N LYS A 371 10.91 26.56 -42.66
CA LYS A 371 10.96 25.78 -43.89
C LYS A 371 12.28 26.03 -44.62
N ILE A 372 12.92 24.96 -45.09
CA ILE A 372 14.14 25.02 -45.90
C ILE A 372 13.89 24.53 -47.33
N PRO A 373 14.68 24.97 -48.32
CA PRO A 373 14.70 24.39 -49.67
C PRO A 373 14.93 22.88 -49.61
N ALA A 374 14.07 22.09 -50.26
CA ALA A 374 14.17 20.63 -50.17
C ALA A 374 13.55 19.91 -51.39
N GLY A 375 13.46 20.57 -52.54
CA GLY A 375 12.78 20.00 -53.71
C GLY A 375 11.27 19.77 -53.52
N SER A 376 10.70 18.88 -54.33
CA SER A 376 9.26 18.54 -54.34
C SER A 376 8.90 17.29 -53.51
N LYS A 377 9.90 16.43 -53.27
CA LYS A 377 9.83 15.17 -52.54
C LYS A 377 11.13 14.93 -51.74
N PRO A 378 11.38 15.72 -50.68
CA PRO A 378 12.54 15.52 -49.82
C PRO A 378 12.44 14.23 -49.00
N SER A 379 13.32 13.27 -49.26
CA SER A 379 13.34 11.97 -48.60
C SER A 379 14.45 11.85 -47.55
N LEU A 380 15.62 12.47 -47.74
CA LEU A 380 16.73 12.44 -46.78
C LEU A 380 17.13 13.83 -46.29
N VAL A 381 17.60 13.89 -45.05
CA VAL A 381 18.11 15.11 -44.41
C VAL A 381 19.36 14.80 -43.60
N GLY A 382 20.32 15.72 -43.57
CA GLY A 382 21.56 15.60 -42.80
C GLY A 382 21.99 16.93 -42.20
N VAL A 383 22.70 16.86 -41.08
CA VAL A 383 23.21 18.03 -40.35
C VAL A 383 24.66 17.75 -39.95
N SER A 384 25.56 18.72 -40.16
CA SER A 384 26.94 18.61 -39.70
C SER A 384 27.05 18.61 -38.18
N PRO A 385 28.13 18.06 -37.59
CA PRO A 385 28.32 18.09 -36.14
C PRO A 385 28.24 19.51 -35.54
N SER A 386 28.71 20.53 -36.25
CA SER A 386 28.65 21.93 -35.84
C SER A 386 27.25 22.56 -35.95
N GLY A 387 26.30 21.91 -36.64
CA GLY A 387 24.98 22.44 -36.94
C GLY A 387 24.95 23.48 -38.06
N ARG A 388 26.11 23.83 -38.63
CA ARG A 388 26.23 24.90 -39.63
C ARG A 388 25.77 24.47 -41.02
N SER A 389 26.09 23.24 -41.42
CA SER A 389 25.76 22.69 -42.73
C SER A 389 24.58 21.74 -42.64
N VAL A 390 23.55 21.99 -43.45
CA VAL A 390 22.34 21.19 -43.55
C VAL A 390 22.16 20.75 -44.99
N VAL A 391 21.89 19.47 -45.20
CA VAL A 391 21.68 18.90 -46.53
C VAL A 391 20.30 18.27 -46.60
N THR A 392 19.63 18.43 -47.72
CA THR A 392 18.42 17.69 -48.08
C THR A 392 18.61 17.01 -49.42
N TRP A 393 18.13 15.78 -49.55
CA TRP A 393 18.08 15.06 -50.82
C TRP A 393 16.62 14.81 -51.21
N ASP A 394 16.33 15.04 -52.49
CA ASP A 394 15.02 14.88 -53.11
C ASP A 394 15.02 13.67 -54.04
N GLU A 395 13.92 12.90 -54.07
CA GLU A 395 13.77 11.70 -54.92
C GLU A 395 13.95 11.97 -56.42
N SER A 396 13.85 13.21 -56.89
CA SER A 396 14.12 13.61 -58.27
C SER A 396 15.61 13.87 -58.57
N GLY A 397 16.49 13.64 -57.59
CA GLY A 397 17.94 13.82 -57.69
C GLY A 397 18.42 15.23 -57.37
N GLU A 398 17.64 16.06 -56.68
CA GLU A 398 18.10 17.40 -56.24
C GLU A 398 18.75 17.31 -54.86
N ILE A 399 19.99 17.79 -54.73
CA ILE A 399 20.65 18.04 -53.45
C ILE A 399 20.57 19.54 -53.17
N ALA A 400 19.99 19.89 -52.01
CA ALA A 400 20.03 21.25 -51.49
C ALA A 400 20.93 21.31 -50.25
N LEU A 401 21.88 22.24 -50.28
CA LEU A 401 22.78 22.57 -49.20
C LEU A 401 22.41 23.93 -48.60
N PHE A 402 22.38 23.98 -47.28
CA PHE A 402 22.19 25.18 -46.49
C PHE A 402 23.37 25.34 -45.53
N ASP A 403 24.18 26.39 -45.71
CA ASP A 403 25.34 26.72 -44.88
C ASP A 403 25.25 28.17 -44.39
N GLY A 404 24.89 28.41 -43.13
CA GLY A 404 24.97 29.75 -42.52
C GLY A 404 24.17 30.86 -43.23
N GLY A 405 23.16 30.51 -44.04
CA GLY A 405 22.39 31.43 -44.89
C GLY A 405 22.67 31.30 -46.40
N LEU A 406 23.80 30.69 -46.78
CA LEU A 406 24.07 30.29 -48.17
C LEU A 406 23.12 29.15 -48.55
N GLN A 407 22.39 29.33 -49.65
CA GLN A 407 21.59 28.28 -50.26
C GLN A 407 22.21 27.89 -51.60
N ARG A 408 22.60 26.63 -51.73
CA ARG A 408 23.08 26.06 -52.99
C ARG A 408 22.26 24.84 -53.33
N ARG A 409 21.83 24.75 -54.58
CA ARG A 409 21.14 23.58 -55.13
C ARG A 409 21.97 23.02 -56.26
N ALA A 410 22.13 21.71 -56.29
CA ALA A 410 22.68 21.00 -57.43
C ALA A 410 21.72 19.89 -57.82
N ARG A 411 21.54 19.71 -59.12
CA ARG A 411 20.77 18.60 -59.67
C ARG A 411 21.73 17.51 -60.11
N GLU A 412 21.50 16.30 -59.62
CA GLU A 412 22.28 15.13 -59.91
C GLU A 412 21.60 14.27 -60.99
N TRP A 413 22.43 13.61 -61.81
CA TRP A 413 22.01 12.58 -62.76
C TRP A 413 22.75 11.28 -62.43
N THR A 414 22.53 10.73 -61.25
CA THR A 414 22.92 9.36 -60.89
C THR A 414 21.65 8.55 -60.68
N LYS A 415 21.68 7.28 -61.10
CA LYS A 415 20.52 6.39 -61.19
C LYS A 415 20.29 5.60 -59.89
N ASP A 416 20.93 6.04 -58.81
CA ASP A 416 21.06 5.30 -57.56
C ASP A 416 19.99 5.75 -56.56
N ASP A 417 19.38 4.78 -55.87
CA ASP A 417 18.31 5.00 -54.89
C ASP A 417 18.93 5.24 -53.51
N TRP A 418 19.38 6.47 -53.24
CA TRP A 418 19.99 6.83 -51.96
C TRP A 418 18.98 6.67 -50.82
N GLN A 419 19.37 5.93 -49.77
CA GLN A 419 18.48 5.61 -48.64
C GLN A 419 18.94 6.23 -47.33
N ASP A 420 20.20 6.66 -47.23
CA ASP A 420 20.74 7.35 -46.07
C ASP A 420 21.79 8.41 -46.47
N LEU A 421 22.01 9.39 -45.60
CA LEU A 421 22.98 10.47 -45.81
C LEU A 421 23.54 10.95 -44.47
N ALA A 422 24.88 11.07 -44.43
CA ALA A 422 25.61 11.68 -43.33
C ALA A 422 26.32 12.95 -43.79
N VAL A 423 26.51 13.90 -42.87
CA VAL A 423 27.31 15.11 -43.09
C VAL A 423 28.44 15.11 -42.06
N PRO A 424 29.56 14.40 -42.31
CA PRO A 424 30.62 14.20 -41.31
C PRO A 424 31.26 15.49 -40.81
N SER A 425 31.29 16.53 -41.65
CA SER A 425 31.83 17.85 -41.31
C SER A 425 31.19 18.95 -42.17
N ASP A 426 31.51 20.21 -41.91
CA ASP A 426 31.10 21.32 -42.77
C ASP A 426 31.77 21.33 -44.16
N ARG A 427 32.58 20.31 -44.47
CA ARG A 427 33.35 20.20 -45.71
C ARG A 427 33.00 19.00 -46.56
N GLU A 428 32.21 18.06 -46.04
CA GLU A 428 31.88 16.85 -46.79
C GLU A 428 30.51 16.29 -46.42
N LEU A 429 29.90 15.56 -47.35
CA LEU A 429 28.77 14.68 -47.12
C LEU A 429 29.08 13.29 -47.69
N VAL A 430 28.36 12.30 -47.17
CA VAL A 430 28.42 10.92 -47.66
C VAL A 430 26.99 10.44 -47.89
N LEU A 431 26.71 10.00 -49.11
CA LEU A 431 25.48 9.34 -49.53
C LEU A 431 25.64 7.83 -49.42
N PHE A 432 24.59 7.14 -49.01
CA PHE A 432 24.59 5.69 -48.84
C PHE A 432 23.33 5.03 -49.38
N GLU A 433 23.51 3.91 -50.08
CA GLU A 433 22.46 3.07 -50.64
C GLU A 433 22.55 1.68 -49.99
N GLY A 434 21.52 1.35 -49.20
CA GLY A 434 21.53 0.15 -48.36
C GLY A 434 21.31 -1.16 -49.10
N ALA A 435 20.85 -1.14 -50.36
CA ALA A 435 20.53 -2.38 -51.07
C ALA A 435 21.76 -3.09 -51.63
N ASN A 436 22.76 -2.35 -52.13
CA ASN A 436 24.04 -2.90 -52.60
C ASN A 436 25.26 -2.44 -51.76
N GLY A 437 25.06 -1.56 -50.78
CA GLY A 437 26.16 -1.00 -50.00
C GLY A 437 26.96 0.02 -50.79
N THR A 438 26.31 0.73 -51.71
CA THR A 438 26.95 1.77 -52.51
C THR A 438 27.07 3.04 -51.68
N TRP A 439 28.23 3.68 -51.72
CA TRP A 439 28.44 4.96 -51.06
C TRP A 439 29.17 5.93 -51.97
N GLU A 440 28.88 7.22 -51.76
CA GLU A 440 29.54 8.31 -52.45
C GLU A 440 29.87 9.45 -51.49
N ARG A 441 31.13 9.88 -51.47
CA ARG A 441 31.63 10.99 -50.67
C ARG A 441 31.83 12.22 -51.55
N ARG A 442 31.34 13.36 -51.09
CA ARG A 442 31.41 14.64 -51.82
C ARG A 442 31.87 15.79 -50.95
N GLY A 443 32.68 16.67 -51.54
CA GLY A 443 33.16 17.89 -50.90
C GLY A 443 32.11 19.00 -50.95
N ILE A 444 31.85 19.66 -49.82
CA ILE A 444 30.96 20.81 -49.64
C ILE A 444 31.79 22.12 -49.65
N PRO A 445 31.32 23.22 -50.27
CA PRO A 445 30.01 23.40 -50.90
C PRO A 445 29.98 23.02 -52.39
N ALA A 446 31.12 22.63 -52.99
CA ALA A 446 31.24 22.37 -54.43
C ALA A 446 30.37 21.21 -54.91
N LEU A 447 30.06 20.26 -54.03
CA LEU A 447 29.43 18.97 -54.28
C LEU A 447 30.23 18.13 -55.29
N ALA A 448 31.56 18.31 -55.33
CA ALA A 448 32.46 17.50 -56.15
C ALA A 448 32.57 16.09 -55.56
N ARG A 449 32.60 15.06 -56.41
CA ARG A 449 32.78 13.67 -55.98
C ARG A 449 34.25 13.43 -55.64
N ASP A 450 34.49 13.10 -54.37
CA ASP A 450 35.83 12.86 -53.82
C ASP A 450 36.15 11.36 -53.78
N GLY A 451 35.11 10.51 -53.67
CA GLY A 451 35.27 9.06 -53.64
C GLY A 451 33.95 8.32 -53.70
N SER A 452 34.01 7.04 -54.05
CA SER A 452 32.83 6.17 -54.10
C SER A 452 33.25 4.70 -54.23
N ALA A 453 32.46 3.80 -53.70
CA ALA A 453 32.55 2.38 -54.00
C ALA A 453 31.18 1.70 -53.86
N SER A 454 31.07 0.48 -54.38
CA SER A 454 29.92 -0.39 -54.14
C SER A 454 30.43 -1.75 -53.69
N VAL A 455 29.83 -2.30 -52.65
CA VAL A 455 30.22 -3.60 -52.08
C VAL A 455 29.56 -4.75 -52.85
N GLY A 456 28.34 -4.53 -53.35
CA GLY A 456 27.54 -5.54 -54.02
C GLY A 456 26.92 -6.52 -53.03
N PHE A 457 26.12 -6.02 -52.09
CA PHE A 457 25.37 -6.91 -51.19
C PHE A 457 24.46 -7.86 -52.00
N GLY A 458 24.35 -9.11 -51.55
CA GLY A 458 23.52 -10.12 -52.22
C GLY A 458 22.02 -9.85 -52.09
N THR A 459 21.17 -10.76 -52.57
CA THR A 459 19.70 -10.60 -52.53
C THR A 459 19.07 -10.81 -51.15
N ALA A 460 19.84 -11.26 -50.16
CA ALA A 460 19.35 -11.66 -48.83
C ALA A 460 19.74 -10.64 -47.75
N ASN A 461 19.28 -9.39 -47.88
CA ASN A 461 19.57 -8.31 -46.92
C ASN A 461 18.29 -7.94 -46.16
N TYR A 462 18.28 -8.12 -44.84
CA TYR A 462 17.12 -7.83 -44.00
C TYR A 462 17.13 -6.42 -43.41
N ALA A 463 18.31 -5.90 -43.09
CA ALA A 463 18.51 -4.54 -42.59
C ALA A 463 19.93 -4.05 -42.90
N TYR A 464 20.12 -2.73 -42.87
CA TYR A 464 21.43 -2.08 -42.94
C TYR A 464 21.54 -1.02 -41.84
N ALA A 465 22.76 -0.58 -41.57
CA ALA A 465 23.01 0.64 -40.81
C ALA A 465 24.19 1.42 -41.39
N PHE A 466 24.07 2.73 -41.33
CA PHE A 466 25.11 3.68 -41.69
C PHE A 466 25.46 4.52 -40.46
N SER A 467 26.74 4.74 -40.20
CA SER A 467 27.15 5.51 -39.03
C SER A 467 26.79 7.00 -39.24
N PRO A 468 26.29 7.71 -38.22
CA PRO A 468 25.96 9.13 -38.34
C PRO A 468 27.17 10.01 -38.72
N GLY A 469 28.38 9.56 -38.40
CA GLY A 469 29.64 10.20 -38.82
C GLY A 469 30.04 9.89 -40.27
N GLY A 470 29.25 9.07 -40.97
CA GLY A 470 29.43 8.71 -42.37
C GLY A 470 30.62 7.83 -42.68
N GLY A 471 31.36 7.37 -41.66
CA GLY A 471 32.63 6.65 -41.81
C GLY A 471 32.50 5.14 -41.95
N SER A 472 31.36 4.55 -41.56
CA SER A 472 31.19 3.10 -41.53
C SER A 472 29.76 2.68 -41.86
N PHE A 473 29.60 1.51 -42.45
CA PHE A 473 28.31 0.91 -42.71
C PHE A 473 28.36 -0.61 -42.55
N THR A 474 27.19 -1.21 -42.35
CA THR A 474 27.01 -2.66 -42.20
C THR A 474 25.66 -3.09 -42.76
N TYR A 475 25.50 -4.40 -42.96
CA TYR A 475 24.23 -5.02 -43.29
C TYR A 475 24.06 -6.33 -42.54
N SER A 476 22.81 -6.80 -42.44
CA SER A 476 22.47 -8.11 -41.90
C SER A 476 21.77 -8.97 -42.94
N ASN A 477 22.29 -10.17 -43.14
CA ASN A 477 21.69 -11.29 -43.88
C ASN A 477 21.06 -12.34 -42.94
N GLY A 478 20.95 -12.04 -41.64
CA GLY A 478 20.48 -12.97 -40.62
C GLY A 478 21.55 -13.84 -39.97
N ASP A 479 22.84 -13.66 -40.33
CA ASP A 479 23.95 -14.34 -39.66
C ASP A 479 24.17 -13.83 -38.23
N THR A 480 24.97 -14.60 -37.47
CA THR A 480 25.39 -14.30 -36.09
C THR A 480 26.49 -13.24 -36.00
N TRP A 481 26.82 -12.60 -37.11
CA TRP A 481 27.84 -11.56 -37.18
C TRP A 481 27.50 -10.55 -38.28
N LEU A 482 28.13 -9.37 -38.19
CA LEU A 482 27.88 -8.23 -39.07
C LEU A 482 29.22 -7.73 -39.61
N PRO A 483 29.47 -7.83 -40.93
CA PRO A 483 30.64 -7.21 -41.56
C PRO A 483 30.54 -5.68 -41.55
N LEU A 484 31.65 -4.99 -41.28
CA LEU A 484 31.74 -3.53 -41.31
C LEU A 484 32.76 -3.05 -42.34
N TRP A 485 32.32 -2.12 -43.19
CA TRP A 485 33.16 -1.43 -44.17
C TRP A 485 33.37 0.04 -43.80
N ASN A 486 34.41 0.63 -44.38
CA ASN A 486 34.79 2.02 -44.19
C ASN A 486 34.57 2.82 -45.49
N THR A 487 33.96 4.01 -45.40
CA THR A 487 33.70 4.89 -46.57
C THR A 487 34.87 5.82 -46.92
N GLY A 488 36.01 5.66 -46.24
CA GLY A 488 37.26 6.38 -46.51
C GLY A 488 38.25 5.58 -47.35
N VAL A 489 37.98 4.30 -47.60
CA VAL A 489 38.83 3.42 -48.41
C VAL A 489 37.96 2.76 -49.48
N PRO A 490 38.38 2.73 -50.76
CA PRO A 490 37.67 1.96 -51.78
C PRO A 490 37.52 0.50 -51.36
N THR A 491 36.29 -0.02 -51.37
CA THR A 491 36.01 -1.42 -50.99
C THR A 491 36.20 -2.35 -52.18
N GLY A 492 36.95 -3.44 -51.99
CA GLY A 492 37.22 -4.47 -53.00
C GLY A 492 36.09 -5.51 -53.22
N GLY A 493 34.91 -5.30 -52.63
CA GLY A 493 33.77 -6.23 -52.70
C GLY A 493 33.33 -6.72 -51.32
N LEU A 494 32.45 -7.74 -51.30
CA LEU A 494 31.82 -8.27 -50.09
C LEU A 494 32.82 -8.76 -49.02
N ASP A 495 33.92 -9.38 -49.43
CA ASP A 495 34.90 -9.98 -48.50
C ASP A 495 35.97 -8.99 -47.99
N ASP A 496 35.93 -7.72 -48.45
CA ASP A 496 36.94 -6.72 -48.10
C ASP A 496 36.61 -5.94 -46.81
N HIS A 497 35.72 -6.48 -45.96
CA HIS A 497 35.46 -5.89 -44.64
C HIS A 497 36.67 -6.05 -43.73
N LYS A 498 37.02 -4.99 -42.99
CA LYS A 498 38.18 -4.99 -42.06
C LYS A 498 37.77 -5.14 -40.60
N ALA A 499 36.47 -5.12 -40.34
CA ALA A 499 35.93 -5.24 -38.99
C ALA A 499 34.61 -6.02 -39.00
N GLU A 500 34.28 -6.61 -37.85
CA GLU A 500 33.08 -7.41 -37.63
C GLU A 500 32.49 -7.11 -36.25
N ALA A 501 31.17 -7.20 -36.13
CA ALA A 501 30.45 -7.20 -34.86
C ALA A 501 29.65 -8.49 -34.69
N THR A 502 29.34 -8.87 -33.45
CA THR A 502 28.50 -10.02 -33.13
C THR A 502 27.02 -9.63 -33.18
N SER A 503 26.17 -10.50 -33.73
CA SER A 503 24.72 -10.34 -33.80
C SER A 503 24.02 -11.64 -33.41
N ARG A 504 22.72 -11.57 -33.08
CA ARG A 504 21.89 -12.75 -32.81
C ARG A 504 20.55 -12.61 -33.50
N GLY A 505 20.06 -13.71 -34.05
CA GLY A 505 18.71 -13.81 -34.62
C GLY A 505 18.63 -13.46 -36.12
N PRO A 506 17.73 -14.12 -36.87
CA PRO A 506 17.79 -14.14 -38.32
C PRO A 506 17.22 -12.89 -39.01
N ARG A 507 16.53 -11.98 -38.30
CA ARG A 507 15.80 -10.84 -38.91
C ARG A 507 15.74 -9.63 -37.97
N PRO A 508 16.74 -8.75 -37.98
CA PRO A 508 16.69 -7.53 -37.18
C PRO A 508 15.60 -6.57 -37.69
N THR A 509 14.94 -5.88 -36.76
CA THR A 509 13.95 -4.83 -37.03
C THR A 509 14.60 -3.46 -37.20
N ALA A 510 15.73 -3.23 -36.53
CA ALA A 510 16.55 -2.04 -36.66
C ALA A 510 18.02 -2.37 -36.37
N LEU A 511 18.93 -1.66 -37.04
CA LEU A 511 20.37 -1.70 -36.81
C LEU A 511 20.87 -0.27 -36.54
N ALA A 512 21.89 -0.11 -35.70
CA ALA A 512 22.54 1.17 -35.47
C ALA A 512 24.05 0.96 -35.30
N ILE A 513 24.85 1.92 -35.79
CA ILE A 513 26.29 2.00 -35.56
C ILE A 513 26.55 3.27 -34.73
N SER A 514 27.44 3.18 -33.74
CA SER A 514 27.90 4.36 -33.00
C SER A 514 28.56 5.38 -33.95
N HIS A 515 28.61 6.65 -33.56
CA HIS A 515 29.13 7.72 -34.43
C HIS A 515 30.59 7.44 -34.87
N ASN A 516 31.41 6.90 -33.97
CA ASN A 516 32.79 6.48 -34.21
C ASN A 516 32.97 5.10 -34.90
N GLY A 517 31.90 4.35 -35.18
CA GLY A 517 32.00 3.02 -35.80
C GLY A 517 32.54 1.89 -34.90
N ARG A 518 32.65 2.11 -33.57
CA ARG A 518 33.21 1.12 -32.63
C ARG A 518 32.19 0.18 -32.01
N ARG A 519 30.89 0.48 -32.10
CA ARG A 519 29.82 -0.36 -31.56
C ARG A 519 28.67 -0.50 -32.56
N VAL A 520 28.02 -1.64 -32.50
CA VAL A 520 26.82 -1.96 -33.28
C VAL A 520 25.71 -2.41 -32.32
N ALA A 521 24.50 -1.93 -32.56
CA ALA A 521 23.30 -2.37 -31.87
C ALA A 521 22.32 -2.98 -32.88
N THR A 522 21.78 -4.14 -32.52
CA THR A 522 20.86 -4.92 -33.34
C THR A 522 19.58 -5.16 -32.55
N ALA A 523 18.46 -4.60 -33.02
CA ALA A 523 17.16 -4.87 -32.41
C ALA A 523 16.47 -6.06 -33.08
N THR A 524 16.09 -7.06 -32.29
CA THR A 524 15.31 -8.22 -32.73
C THR A 524 13.87 -8.14 -32.19
N SER A 525 13.10 -9.23 -32.26
CA SER A 525 11.76 -9.32 -31.66
C SER A 525 11.83 -9.36 -30.13
N GLY A 526 12.13 -8.22 -29.50
CA GLY A 526 12.07 -8.05 -28.04
C GLY A 526 13.42 -7.91 -27.33
N SER A 527 14.55 -8.02 -28.03
CA SER A 527 15.88 -7.75 -27.47
C SER A 527 16.70 -6.77 -28.32
N ILE A 528 17.66 -6.12 -27.69
CA ILE A 528 18.70 -5.33 -28.35
C ILE A 528 20.03 -5.99 -28.01
N VAL A 529 20.74 -6.40 -29.06
CA VAL A 529 22.07 -6.99 -28.95
C VAL A 529 23.09 -5.89 -29.24
N ILE A 530 23.95 -5.59 -28.28
CA ILE A 530 25.03 -4.61 -28.41
C ILE A 530 26.35 -5.37 -28.51
N SER A 531 27.18 -5.02 -29.50
CA SER A 531 28.48 -5.63 -29.70
C SER A 531 29.54 -4.58 -29.99
N GLU A 532 30.72 -4.78 -29.42
CA GLU A 532 31.91 -4.04 -29.84
C GLU A 532 32.41 -4.53 -31.21
N VAL A 533 32.88 -3.59 -32.00
CA VAL A 533 33.45 -3.86 -33.31
C VAL A 533 34.89 -4.34 -33.14
N THR A 534 35.19 -5.51 -33.70
CA THR A 534 36.51 -6.15 -33.65
C THR A 534 37.12 -6.25 -35.04
N PRO A 535 38.45 -6.29 -35.19
CA PRO A 535 39.08 -6.51 -36.48
C PRO A 535 38.64 -7.86 -37.09
N ALA A 536 38.40 -7.87 -38.40
CA ALA A 536 38.01 -9.09 -39.11
C ALA A 536 39.08 -10.19 -38.94
N GLY A 537 38.63 -11.44 -38.76
CA GLY A 537 39.51 -12.59 -38.52
C GLY A 537 40.12 -12.70 -37.11
N LYS A 538 39.79 -11.77 -36.19
CA LYS A 538 40.08 -11.92 -34.75
C LYS A 538 38.90 -12.54 -34.01
N GLN A 539 39.13 -12.96 -32.76
CA GLN A 539 38.04 -13.40 -31.89
C GLN A 539 37.06 -12.25 -31.70
N ARG A 540 35.79 -12.51 -32.01
CA ARG A 540 34.73 -11.52 -31.91
C ARG A 540 34.45 -11.18 -30.46
N ALA A 541 34.13 -9.92 -30.19
CA ALA A 541 33.69 -9.48 -28.88
C ALA A 541 32.40 -10.20 -28.51
N GLU A 542 32.27 -10.53 -27.22
CA GLU A 542 31.02 -11.02 -26.68
C GLU A 542 29.94 -9.95 -26.83
N ALA A 543 28.77 -10.33 -27.36
CA ALA A 543 27.65 -9.42 -27.48
C ALA A 543 26.83 -9.44 -26.22
N ARG A 544 26.46 -8.25 -25.74
CA ARG A 544 25.53 -8.10 -24.63
C ARG A 544 24.11 -8.01 -25.16
N GLU A 545 23.23 -8.81 -24.59
CA GLU A 545 21.81 -8.79 -24.93
C GLU A 545 21.01 -8.13 -23.81
N ILE A 546 20.19 -7.15 -24.17
CA ILE A 546 19.29 -6.46 -23.23
C ILE A 546 17.85 -6.63 -23.71
N SER A 547 16.90 -6.75 -22.78
CA SER A 547 15.48 -6.71 -23.16
C SER A 547 15.15 -5.34 -23.74
N ALA A 548 14.57 -5.31 -24.93
CA ALA A 548 14.09 -4.09 -25.57
C ALA A 548 12.80 -3.56 -24.92
N ALA A 549 12.17 -4.37 -24.05
CA ALA A 549 10.89 -4.12 -23.41
C ALA A 549 9.78 -3.69 -24.40
N GLY A 550 9.78 -4.34 -25.56
CA GLY A 550 8.87 -4.11 -26.67
C GLY A 550 9.52 -4.43 -28.01
N ALA A 551 8.71 -4.58 -29.06
CA ALA A 551 9.24 -4.66 -30.41
C ALA A 551 9.72 -3.27 -30.85
N VAL A 552 10.99 -3.15 -31.23
CA VAL A 552 11.55 -1.88 -31.71
C VAL A 552 10.96 -1.57 -33.09
N ASN A 553 10.51 -0.33 -33.29
CA ASN A 553 10.01 0.13 -34.58
C ASN A 553 11.16 0.15 -35.59
N ARG A 554 10.84 -0.06 -36.87
CA ARG A 554 11.82 0.01 -37.95
C ARG A 554 12.54 1.37 -37.95
N ASP A 555 13.86 1.36 -38.08
CA ASP A 555 14.75 2.53 -38.06
C ASP A 555 14.63 3.42 -36.79
N ALA A 556 14.13 2.86 -35.69
CA ALA A 556 13.96 3.58 -34.43
C ALA A 556 14.92 3.10 -33.34
N LEU A 557 16.19 2.90 -33.71
CA LEU A 557 17.30 2.53 -32.85
C LEU A 557 18.49 3.46 -33.14
N SER A 558 19.13 4.03 -32.12
CA SER A 558 20.28 4.91 -32.31
C SER A 558 21.16 4.96 -31.06
N PHE A 559 22.47 5.17 -31.25
CA PHE A 559 23.37 5.48 -30.14
C PHE A 559 23.24 6.95 -29.74
N VAL A 560 23.47 7.23 -28.46
CA VAL A 560 23.56 8.58 -27.91
C VAL A 560 25.00 8.82 -27.49
N GLY A 561 25.74 9.59 -28.29
CA GLY A 561 27.19 9.62 -28.19
C GLY A 561 27.83 8.32 -28.67
N ASP A 562 29.02 8.02 -28.13
CA ASP A 562 29.94 7.03 -28.71
C ASP A 562 30.14 5.75 -27.88
N THR A 563 29.52 5.63 -26.71
CA THR A 563 29.87 4.56 -25.75
C THR A 563 28.66 3.84 -25.18
N GLU A 564 28.09 4.35 -24.09
CA GLU A 564 27.25 3.56 -23.20
C GLU A 564 25.76 3.89 -23.27
N HIS A 565 25.30 4.67 -24.25
CA HIS A 565 23.90 5.08 -24.29
C HIS A 565 23.25 4.75 -25.63
N VAL A 566 22.04 4.20 -25.54
CA VAL A 566 21.22 3.82 -26.69
C VAL A 566 19.83 4.39 -26.49
N ILE A 567 19.15 4.73 -27.59
CA ILE A 567 17.72 4.94 -27.63
C ILE A 567 17.06 3.94 -28.56
N SER A 568 15.90 3.45 -28.14
CA SER A 568 15.01 2.67 -28.98
C SER A 568 13.59 3.19 -28.86
N ALA A 569 12.75 2.94 -29.87
CA ALA A 569 11.32 3.25 -29.76
C ALA A 569 10.44 2.05 -30.10
N SER A 570 9.36 1.90 -29.34
CA SER A 570 8.34 0.86 -29.50
C SER A 570 6.96 1.48 -29.43
N GLY A 571 6.25 1.53 -30.56
CA GLY A 571 5.03 2.33 -30.70
C GLY A 571 5.32 3.81 -30.40
N LYS A 572 4.63 4.37 -29.40
CA LYS A 572 4.81 5.76 -28.93
C LYS A 572 5.84 5.93 -27.79
N ARG A 573 6.43 4.84 -27.30
CA ARG A 573 7.39 4.86 -26.19
C ARG A 573 8.80 4.98 -26.74
N VAL A 574 9.62 5.86 -26.17
CA VAL A 574 11.06 5.92 -26.42
C VAL A 574 11.77 5.46 -25.16
N ALA A 575 12.58 4.41 -25.22
CA ALA A 575 13.39 3.93 -24.12
C ALA A 575 14.80 4.52 -24.23
N PHE A 576 15.29 5.08 -23.12
CA PHE A 576 16.67 5.55 -22.99
C PHE A 576 17.44 4.56 -22.11
N TRP A 577 18.55 4.06 -22.64
CA TRP A 577 19.35 2.99 -22.04
C TRP A 577 20.73 3.53 -21.66
N ASP A 578 21.20 3.17 -20.47
CA ASP A 578 22.59 3.31 -20.02
C ASP A 578 23.16 1.91 -19.82
N LEU A 579 24.06 1.55 -20.73
CA LEU A 579 24.67 0.25 -20.78
C LEU A 579 25.65 0.03 -19.63
N SER A 580 26.19 1.09 -19.03
CA SER A 580 27.08 0.96 -17.88
C SER A 580 26.31 0.69 -16.58
N GLN A 581 25.02 1.02 -16.51
CA GLN A 581 24.21 0.90 -15.29
C GLN A 581 23.90 -0.58 -14.97
N PRO A 582 24.34 -1.11 -13.82
CA PRO A 582 24.05 -2.51 -13.42
C PRO A 582 22.62 -2.67 -12.90
N SER A 583 22.02 -1.60 -12.37
CA SER A 583 20.65 -1.56 -11.87
C SER A 583 20.28 -0.11 -11.52
N ARG A 584 18.98 0.21 -11.51
CA ARG A 584 18.45 1.53 -11.13
C ARG A 584 18.37 1.78 -9.61
N ILE A 585 18.62 0.76 -8.81
CA ILE A 585 18.57 0.83 -7.34
C ILE A 585 19.94 0.63 -6.69
N THR A 586 21.00 0.78 -7.50
CA THR A 586 22.38 0.48 -7.11
C THR A 586 23.27 1.69 -7.37
N GLU A 587 24.10 2.00 -6.39
CA GLU A 587 25.25 2.91 -6.53
C GLU A 587 26.53 2.07 -6.53
N ARG A 588 27.61 2.57 -7.15
CA ARG A 588 28.90 1.88 -7.24
C ARG A 588 30.07 2.79 -6.89
N ALA A 589 31.12 2.20 -6.34
CA ALA A 589 32.42 2.81 -6.18
C ALA A 589 33.52 1.78 -6.42
N ASP A 590 34.67 2.24 -6.93
CA ASP A 590 35.86 1.39 -7.05
C ASP A 590 36.48 1.17 -5.67
N ILE A 591 36.92 -0.05 -5.39
CA ILE A 591 37.72 -0.39 -4.22
C ILE A 591 39.11 -0.82 -4.70
N ALA A 592 40.16 -0.33 -4.06
CA ALA A 592 41.49 -0.88 -4.25
C ALA A 592 41.60 -2.23 -3.53
N PHE A 593 41.96 -3.27 -4.28
CA PHE A 593 42.35 -4.56 -3.72
C PHE A 593 43.86 -4.74 -3.93
N GLY A 594 44.53 -5.41 -3.00
CA GLY A 594 45.86 -5.97 -3.28
C GLY A 594 45.83 -6.96 -4.45
N PRO A 595 47.00 -7.42 -4.93
CA PRO A 595 47.07 -8.34 -6.05
C PRO A 595 46.21 -9.59 -5.83
N PRO A 596 45.47 -10.04 -6.86
CA PRO A 596 44.47 -11.09 -6.71
C PRO A 596 45.11 -12.37 -6.19
N CYS A 597 44.49 -12.95 -5.17
CA CYS A 597 45.01 -14.10 -4.46
C CYS A 597 44.11 -15.32 -4.67
N ASN A 598 44.58 -16.27 -5.47
CA ASN A 598 43.82 -17.46 -5.87
C ASN A 598 43.46 -18.43 -4.72
N ALA A 599 44.04 -18.24 -3.53
CA ALA A 599 43.79 -19.05 -2.34
C ALA A 599 43.21 -18.22 -1.17
N CYS A 600 42.86 -16.96 -1.42
CA CYS A 600 42.28 -16.07 -0.44
C CYS A 600 40.74 -16.23 -0.40
N THR A 601 40.16 -15.96 0.76
CA THR A 601 38.72 -15.97 1.03
C THR A 601 38.06 -14.67 0.55
N GLU A 602 36.83 -14.38 0.99
CA GLU A 602 36.14 -13.10 0.78
C GLU A 602 36.74 -11.94 1.62
N PRO A 603 36.63 -10.67 1.15
CA PRO A 603 37.09 -9.51 1.90
C PRO A 603 36.24 -9.23 3.14
N TRP A 604 36.72 -8.37 4.04
CA TRP A 604 35.90 -7.91 5.16
C TRP A 604 35.14 -6.64 4.80
N LEU A 605 33.86 -6.63 5.13
CA LEU A 605 32.95 -5.51 4.89
C LEU A 605 32.24 -5.15 6.18
N THR A 606 32.42 -3.91 6.64
CA THR A 606 31.80 -3.41 7.87
C THR A 606 31.06 -2.10 7.60
N VAL A 607 29.86 -1.99 8.16
CA VAL A 607 29.00 -0.81 8.03
C VAL A 607 29.13 0.05 9.28
N GLY A 608 29.34 1.34 9.06
CA GLY A 608 29.48 2.34 10.11
C GLY A 608 28.19 2.58 10.89
N PRO A 609 28.28 3.20 12.08
CA PRO A 609 27.13 3.47 12.92
C PRO A 609 26.14 4.47 12.31
N ASP A 610 26.56 5.24 11.31
CA ASP A 610 25.71 6.14 10.51
C ASP A 610 24.93 5.43 9.41
N GLN A 611 25.14 4.12 9.22
CA GLN A 611 24.54 3.28 8.17
C GLN A 611 24.94 3.66 6.74
N GLU A 612 25.92 4.56 6.56
CA GLU A 612 26.30 5.08 5.25
C GLU A 612 27.81 5.04 4.99
N THR A 613 28.63 5.17 6.03
CA THR A 613 30.08 4.98 5.94
C THR A 613 30.38 3.49 5.96
N VAL A 614 31.29 3.04 5.10
CA VAL A 614 31.64 1.61 4.97
C VAL A 614 33.14 1.46 4.95
N ALA A 615 33.68 0.49 5.68
CA ALA A 615 35.07 0.10 5.56
C ALA A 615 35.18 -1.29 4.93
N VAL A 616 36.07 -1.39 3.95
CA VAL A 616 36.42 -2.63 3.27
C VAL A 616 37.89 -2.88 3.52
N SER A 617 38.24 -4.09 3.92
CA SER A 617 39.63 -4.54 3.88
C SER A 617 39.73 -5.75 2.97
N ASP A 618 40.79 -5.81 2.19
CA ASP A 618 41.10 -7.02 1.42
C ASP A 618 41.46 -8.18 2.36
N VAL A 619 41.57 -9.37 1.78
CA VAL A 619 41.82 -10.61 2.51
C VAL A 619 43.25 -10.71 3.02
N SER A 620 44.19 -10.06 2.33
CA SER A 620 45.58 -9.93 2.79
C SER A 620 45.69 -8.98 3.99
N GLY A 621 44.66 -8.15 4.20
CA GLY A 621 44.60 -7.08 5.17
C GLY A 621 45.56 -5.93 4.87
N LEU A 622 46.24 -5.91 3.73
CA LEU A 622 47.28 -4.91 3.46
C LEU A 622 46.72 -3.50 3.32
N TRP A 623 45.43 -3.39 2.97
CA TRP A 623 44.76 -2.12 2.74
C TRP A 623 43.39 -2.11 3.41
N VAL A 624 43.04 -0.95 3.96
CA VAL A 624 41.69 -0.62 4.37
C VAL A 624 41.24 0.59 3.57
N THR A 625 40.14 0.42 2.84
CA THR A 625 39.45 1.52 2.17
C THR A 625 38.19 1.88 2.95
N VAL A 626 38.04 3.15 3.31
CA VAL A 626 36.83 3.68 3.94
C VAL A 626 36.08 4.55 2.94
N HIS A 627 34.86 4.17 2.60
CA HIS A 627 33.97 4.92 1.73
C HIS A 627 33.03 5.79 2.56
N ALA A 628 32.99 7.07 2.21
CA ALA A 628 32.07 8.03 2.81
C ALA A 628 30.62 7.83 2.30
N PRO A 629 29.64 8.44 2.97
CA PRO A 629 28.24 8.38 2.56
C PRO A 629 28.00 8.67 1.08
N ALA A 630 27.12 7.87 0.48
CA ALA A 630 26.76 7.92 -0.95
C ALA A 630 27.97 7.90 -1.90
N PHE A 631 29.07 7.27 -1.50
CA PHE A 631 30.31 7.18 -2.27
C PHE A 631 30.87 8.54 -2.72
N SER A 632 30.65 9.59 -1.92
CA SER A 632 31.12 10.94 -2.25
C SER A 632 32.64 11.06 -2.34
N HIS A 633 33.37 10.22 -1.60
CA HIS A 633 34.82 10.06 -1.63
C HIS A 633 35.21 8.78 -0.88
N SER A 634 36.46 8.34 -1.04
CA SER A 634 37.06 7.25 -0.28
C SER A 634 38.39 7.68 0.36
N TYR A 635 38.76 6.99 1.44
CA TYR A 635 40.05 7.11 2.10
C TYR A 635 40.73 5.75 2.05
N GLU A 636 41.94 5.72 1.53
CA GLU A 636 42.78 4.52 1.54
C GLU A 636 43.82 4.67 2.66
N SER A 637 44.11 3.56 3.35
CA SER A 637 45.21 3.51 4.31
C SER A 637 46.56 3.48 3.60
N GLU A 638 47.63 3.84 4.32
CA GLU A 638 48.97 3.37 3.95
C GLU A 638 49.04 1.84 4.03
N GLU A 639 50.06 1.24 3.41
CA GLU A 639 50.28 -0.21 3.47
C GLU A 639 50.36 -0.63 4.93
N LEU A 640 49.46 -1.51 5.30
CA LEU A 640 49.30 -1.97 6.64
C LEU A 640 50.24 -3.14 6.92
N THR A 641 50.67 -3.29 8.18
CA THR A 641 51.54 -4.42 8.55
C THR A 641 50.76 -5.72 8.29
N PRO A 642 51.30 -6.73 7.58
CA PRO A 642 50.50 -7.86 7.13
C PRO A 642 49.67 -8.47 8.26
N GLN A 643 48.39 -8.73 7.96
CA GLN A 643 47.39 -9.50 8.72
C GLN A 643 46.35 -8.69 9.52
N TYR A 644 45.09 -8.71 9.07
CA TYR A 644 43.96 -8.10 9.77
C TYR A 644 42.74 -8.99 9.88
N GLY A 645 42.15 -9.01 11.08
CA GLY A 645 40.78 -9.45 11.31
C GLY A 645 39.77 -8.41 10.82
N PRO A 646 38.46 -8.65 10.96
CA PRO A 646 37.44 -7.74 10.45
C PRO A 646 37.59 -6.34 11.06
N PRO A 647 37.68 -5.27 10.25
CA PRO A 647 37.67 -3.90 10.76
C PRO A 647 36.32 -3.61 11.41
N VAL A 648 36.33 -2.87 12.51
CA VAL A 648 35.13 -2.53 13.26
C VAL A 648 35.15 -1.03 13.57
N PHE A 649 34.07 -0.33 13.23
CA PHE A 649 33.94 1.08 13.58
C PHE A 649 33.87 1.26 15.11
N GLY A 650 34.63 2.23 15.60
CA GLY A 650 34.55 2.69 16.98
C GLY A 650 33.24 3.44 17.25
N ASN A 651 32.97 3.71 18.53
CA ASN A 651 31.73 4.32 19.00
C ASN A 651 31.43 5.69 18.34
N ASP A 652 32.47 6.47 18.06
CA ASP A 652 32.33 7.80 17.47
C ASP A 652 32.07 7.81 15.96
N GLY A 653 32.17 6.65 15.28
CA GLY A 653 32.14 6.54 13.83
C GLY A 653 33.31 7.26 13.13
N ARG A 654 34.27 7.77 13.90
CA ARG A 654 35.46 8.51 13.44
C ARG A 654 36.74 7.72 13.62
N THR A 655 36.64 6.57 14.29
CA THR A 655 37.73 5.63 14.49
C THR A 655 37.37 4.26 13.92
N LEU A 656 38.39 3.56 13.47
CA LEU A 656 38.31 2.19 12.98
C LEU A 656 39.30 1.35 13.79
N VAL A 657 38.79 0.32 14.45
CA VAL A 657 39.59 -0.67 15.18
C VAL A 657 39.88 -1.82 14.24
N VAL A 658 41.15 -2.08 13.97
CA VAL A 658 41.61 -3.11 13.04
C VAL A 658 42.41 -4.16 13.83
N PRO A 659 41.86 -5.36 14.10
CA PRO A 659 42.53 -6.37 14.92
C PRO A 659 43.81 -6.92 14.26
N LEU A 660 44.85 -7.17 15.06
CA LEU A 660 46.16 -7.66 14.62
C LEU A 660 46.31 -9.16 14.84
N LEU A 661 46.71 -9.91 13.80
CA LEU A 661 46.84 -11.37 13.85
C LEU A 661 48.06 -11.84 14.64
N ALA A 662 49.19 -11.14 14.55
CA ALA A 662 50.46 -11.58 15.13
C ALA A 662 50.47 -11.65 16.67
N ASN A 663 49.60 -10.88 17.35
CA ASN A 663 49.66 -10.71 18.80
C ASN A 663 48.29 -10.53 19.48
N GLY A 664 47.18 -10.64 18.74
CA GLY A 664 45.82 -10.46 19.26
C GLY A 664 45.48 -9.04 19.74
N GLY A 665 46.34 -8.05 19.47
CA GLY A 665 46.10 -6.62 19.69
C GLY A 665 45.19 -6.00 18.62
N ALA A 666 45.19 -4.67 18.52
CA ALA A 666 44.49 -3.94 17.47
C ALA A 666 45.15 -2.58 17.19
N GLU A 667 45.01 -2.08 15.97
CA GLU A 667 45.30 -0.69 15.62
C GLU A 667 44.01 0.13 15.63
N VAL A 668 44.02 1.29 16.27
CA VAL A 668 42.91 2.24 16.17
C VAL A 668 43.33 3.35 15.23
N ARG A 669 42.58 3.51 14.14
CA ARG A 669 42.88 4.42 13.03
C ARG A 669 41.78 5.45 12.88
N ALA A 670 42.12 6.64 12.41
CA ALA A 670 41.12 7.68 12.15
C ALA A 670 40.42 7.46 10.80
N VAL A 671 39.12 7.69 10.76
CA VAL A 671 38.33 7.72 9.52
C VAL A 671 38.50 9.09 8.86
N SER A 672 39.66 9.29 8.25
CA SER A 672 40.05 10.51 7.53
C SER A 672 41.06 10.15 6.44
N ALA A 673 41.43 11.11 5.58
CA ALA A 673 42.43 10.91 4.53
C ALA A 673 43.71 10.23 5.06
N GLY A 674 44.12 9.14 4.40
CA GLY A 674 45.26 8.29 4.76
C GLY A 674 45.00 7.26 5.86
N VAL A 675 43.78 7.20 6.42
CA VAL A 675 43.37 6.30 7.52
C VAL A 675 44.46 6.16 8.60
N PRO A 676 44.94 7.29 9.19
CA PRO A 676 46.18 7.31 9.95
C PRO A 676 46.03 6.62 11.31
N LEU A 677 47.11 5.97 11.76
CA LEU A 677 47.21 5.36 13.09
C LEU A 677 47.08 6.41 14.19
N ARG A 678 46.22 6.14 15.18
CA ARG A 678 46.02 6.97 16.38
C ARG A 678 46.63 6.35 17.61
N GLU A 679 46.35 5.07 17.83
CA GLU A 679 46.83 4.30 18.97
C GLU A 679 46.90 2.82 18.61
N THR A 680 47.65 2.07 19.42
CA THR A 680 47.71 0.62 19.36
C THR A 680 47.21 0.03 20.68
N TRP A 681 46.33 -0.95 20.58
CA TRP A 681 45.87 -1.73 21.72
C TRP A 681 46.90 -2.82 22.03
N PRO A 682 47.08 -3.14 23.32
CA PRO A 682 48.09 -4.08 23.75
C PRO A 682 47.79 -5.49 23.22
N ALA A 683 48.86 -6.21 22.88
CA ALA A 683 48.85 -7.65 22.59
C ALA A 683 48.10 -8.41 23.70
N SER A 684 47.36 -9.44 23.31
CA SER A 684 46.74 -10.40 24.24
C SER A 684 47.49 -11.73 24.21
N HIS A 685 47.47 -12.41 25.36
CA HIS A 685 47.86 -13.80 25.45
C HIS A 685 46.60 -14.63 25.75
N PRO A 686 46.36 -15.77 25.07
CA PRO A 686 47.13 -16.28 23.93
C PRO A 686 47.01 -15.40 22.69
N ALA A 687 48.11 -15.28 21.94
CA ALA A 687 48.14 -14.61 20.65
C ALA A 687 47.50 -15.52 19.58
N GLY A 688 46.69 -14.95 18.71
CA GLY A 688 46.02 -15.69 17.64
C GLY A 688 45.29 -14.77 16.67
N ALA A 689 45.05 -15.26 15.46
CA ALA A 689 44.31 -14.55 14.42
C ALA A 689 42.88 -14.26 14.86
N VAL A 690 42.35 -13.08 14.57
CA VAL A 690 40.97 -12.74 14.90
C VAL A 690 40.03 -13.20 13.79
N LYS A 691 39.20 -14.21 14.08
CA LYS A 691 38.18 -14.76 13.16
C LYS A 691 36.90 -13.94 13.12
N ALA A 692 36.56 -13.31 14.24
CA ALA A 692 35.39 -12.44 14.37
C ALA A 692 35.70 -11.32 15.36
N ALA A 693 35.22 -10.11 15.07
CA ALA A 693 35.27 -8.97 15.97
C ALA A 693 33.94 -8.23 15.95
N SER A 694 33.51 -7.72 17.11
CA SER A 694 32.28 -6.93 17.21
C SER A 694 32.36 -5.93 18.36
N LEU A 695 31.73 -4.78 18.15
CA LEU A 695 31.48 -3.79 19.18
C LEU A 695 30.08 -4.01 19.75
N SER A 696 29.96 -4.11 21.07
CA SER A 696 28.67 -4.27 21.74
C SER A 696 27.72 -3.10 21.43
N LEU A 697 26.40 -3.34 21.45
CA LEU A 697 25.39 -2.29 21.25
C LEU A 697 25.52 -1.10 22.20
N ASP A 698 25.96 -1.32 23.44
CA ASP A 698 26.24 -0.25 24.41
C ASP A 698 27.59 0.46 24.16
N ARG A 699 28.37 -0.06 23.21
CA ARG A 699 29.64 0.44 22.70
C ARG A 699 30.74 0.57 23.75
N LYS A 700 30.65 -0.23 24.80
CA LYS A 700 31.64 -0.28 25.90
C LYS A 700 32.56 -1.47 25.82
N ARG A 701 32.15 -2.54 25.14
CA ARG A 701 32.88 -3.80 25.05
C ARG A 701 33.22 -4.09 23.61
N PHE A 702 34.49 -4.36 23.36
CA PHE A 702 34.98 -4.90 22.10
C PHE A 702 35.25 -6.38 22.29
N VAL A 703 34.59 -7.23 21.53
CA VAL A 703 34.74 -8.68 21.64
C VAL A 703 35.45 -9.21 20.41
N THR A 704 36.44 -10.07 20.61
CA THR A 704 37.09 -10.82 19.54
C THR A 704 37.06 -12.31 19.82
N VAL A 705 36.98 -13.09 18.74
CA VAL A 705 37.17 -14.54 18.75
C VAL A 705 38.45 -14.83 17.98
N THR A 706 39.40 -15.52 18.61
CA THR A 706 40.65 -15.91 17.98
C THR A 706 40.54 -17.26 17.26
N ASP A 707 41.47 -17.55 16.36
CA ASP A 707 41.68 -18.85 15.68
C ASP A 707 41.99 -19.99 16.65
N THR A 708 42.61 -19.67 17.78
CA THR A 708 42.78 -20.52 18.96
C THR A 708 41.53 -20.65 19.80
N ASP A 709 40.38 -20.19 19.29
CA ASP A 709 39.06 -20.39 19.88
C ASP A 709 38.84 -19.66 21.22
N VAL A 710 39.70 -18.70 21.54
CA VAL A 710 39.61 -17.85 22.73
C VAL A 710 38.70 -16.66 22.45
N VAL A 711 37.83 -16.35 23.40
CA VAL A 711 36.98 -15.15 23.35
C VAL A 711 37.56 -14.10 24.30
N LEU A 712 37.95 -12.95 23.73
CA LEU A 712 38.49 -11.82 24.47
C LEU A 712 37.44 -10.71 24.53
N VAL A 713 37.21 -10.19 25.74
CA VAL A 713 36.37 -9.02 25.97
C VAL A 713 37.27 -7.89 26.41
N ARG A 714 37.31 -6.81 25.64
CA ARG A 714 38.12 -5.61 25.89
C ARG A 714 37.24 -4.40 26.16
N ASP A 715 37.78 -3.44 26.89
CA ASP A 715 37.22 -2.11 27.02
C ASP A 715 37.36 -1.38 25.69
N ALA A 716 36.24 -0.94 25.10
CA ALA A 716 36.24 -0.34 23.78
C ALA A 716 36.95 1.03 23.73
N ALA A 717 37.20 1.68 24.87
CA ALA A 717 37.82 3.01 24.91
C ALA A 717 39.35 2.97 24.96
N ASN A 718 39.95 1.86 25.39
CA ASN A 718 41.40 1.76 25.58
C ASN A 718 42.00 0.38 25.27
N GLY A 719 41.18 -0.59 24.83
CA GLY A 719 41.62 -1.92 24.47
C GLY A 719 42.03 -2.82 25.63
N ARG A 720 41.88 -2.40 26.90
CA ARG A 720 42.26 -3.22 28.06
C ARG A 720 41.40 -4.48 28.11
N VAL A 721 42.04 -5.64 28.27
CA VAL A 721 41.34 -6.91 28.46
C VAL A 721 40.55 -6.87 29.78
N LEU A 722 39.23 -6.98 29.67
CA LEU A 722 38.29 -7.07 30.79
C LEU A 722 38.03 -8.52 31.18
N ARG A 723 38.00 -9.42 30.20
CA ARG A 723 37.75 -10.84 30.40
C ARG A 723 38.36 -11.67 29.28
N GLU A 724 38.82 -12.86 29.64
CA GLU A 724 39.24 -13.91 28.73
C GLU A 724 38.41 -15.16 29.01
N ILE A 725 37.91 -15.80 27.94
CA ILE A 725 37.20 -17.08 28.01
C ILE A 725 38.05 -18.07 27.20
N PRO A 726 38.75 -19.00 27.87
CA PRO A 726 39.71 -19.89 27.20
C PRO A 726 38.99 -20.92 26.33
N ALA A 727 39.74 -21.48 25.38
CA ALA A 727 39.29 -22.63 24.60
C ALA A 727 39.27 -23.91 25.46
N PRO A 728 38.42 -24.91 25.15
CA PRO A 728 38.39 -26.19 25.87
C PRO A 728 39.72 -26.95 25.79
N GLU A 729 40.07 -27.73 26.81
CA GLU A 729 41.25 -28.61 26.76
C GLU A 729 41.16 -29.57 25.55
N GLY A 730 42.16 -29.52 24.65
CA GLY A 730 42.23 -30.38 23.47
C GLY A 730 41.73 -29.77 22.15
N SER A 731 41.26 -28.52 22.13
CA SER A 731 40.85 -27.80 20.89
C SER A 731 42.04 -27.31 20.03
N GLY A 732 43.19 -27.98 20.12
CA GLY A 732 44.52 -27.45 19.80
C GLY A 732 45.07 -27.76 18.41
N GLN A 733 44.24 -27.85 17.38
CA GLN A 733 44.74 -27.74 16.01
C GLN A 733 44.24 -26.40 15.46
N PRO A 734 45.15 -25.44 15.14
CA PRO A 734 44.78 -24.33 14.29
C PRO A 734 44.14 -24.93 13.05
N PHE A 735 42.93 -24.49 12.67
CA PHE A 735 42.42 -24.80 11.35
C PHE A 735 43.46 -24.31 10.35
N GLU A 736 44.17 -25.21 9.66
CA GLU A 736 45.20 -24.85 8.65
C GLU A 736 44.61 -24.02 7.50
N GLN A 737 43.29 -23.95 7.40
CA GLN A 737 42.56 -23.11 6.46
C GLN A 737 41.84 -21.98 7.22
N LEU A 738 42.30 -20.75 7.01
CA LEU A 738 41.70 -19.50 7.49
C LEU A 738 40.37 -19.24 6.76
N TYR A 739 39.33 -20.03 7.03
CA TYR A 739 37.98 -19.70 6.57
C TYR A 739 37.42 -18.52 7.37
N VAL A 740 37.19 -17.42 6.67
CA VAL A 740 36.43 -16.25 7.13
C VAL A 740 35.01 -16.72 7.57
N ARG A 741 34.49 -16.18 8.68
CA ARG A 741 33.15 -16.46 9.27
C ARG A 741 32.91 -17.84 9.92
N THR A 742 33.97 -18.55 10.27
CA THR A 742 33.91 -19.69 11.21
C THR A 742 33.60 -19.29 12.66
N ALA A 743 33.40 -18.00 12.93
CA ALA A 743 32.87 -17.50 14.18
C ALA A 743 31.95 -16.31 13.95
N ALA A 744 30.96 -16.14 14.82
CA ALA A 744 30.09 -14.97 14.87
C ALA A 744 29.92 -14.48 16.30
N ILE A 745 29.72 -13.17 16.45
CA ILE A 745 29.39 -12.54 17.73
C ILE A 745 28.02 -11.90 17.54
N ASP A 746 27.11 -12.12 18.49
CA ASP A 746 25.78 -11.53 18.39
C ASP A 746 25.86 -9.99 18.57
N PRO A 747 24.88 -9.21 18.06
CA PRO A 747 24.96 -7.75 18.14
C PRO A 747 25.12 -7.20 19.58
N THR A 748 24.56 -7.88 20.58
CA THR A 748 24.69 -7.46 21.99
C THR A 748 26.07 -7.75 22.58
N ALA A 749 26.90 -8.52 21.88
CA ALA A 749 28.17 -9.09 22.34
C ALA A 749 28.02 -9.85 23.67
N SER A 750 26.89 -10.53 23.85
CA SER A 750 26.61 -11.42 24.98
C SER A 750 26.85 -12.89 24.64
N ARG A 751 26.90 -13.23 23.35
CA ARG A 751 27.13 -14.58 22.84
C ARG A 751 28.10 -14.60 21.68
N ALA A 752 28.89 -15.66 21.60
CA ALA A 752 29.67 -16.00 20.41
C ALA A 752 29.32 -17.42 19.96
N ALA A 753 29.31 -17.65 18.66
CA ALA A 753 29.22 -18.98 18.05
C ALA A 753 30.52 -19.25 17.31
N ILE A 754 31.08 -20.43 17.49
CA ILE A 754 32.40 -20.79 16.97
C ILE A 754 32.31 -22.17 16.35
N VAL A 755 32.61 -22.29 15.06
CA VAL A 755 32.65 -23.57 14.35
C VAL A 755 33.81 -24.41 14.89
N THR A 756 33.53 -25.67 15.17
CA THR A 756 34.50 -26.67 15.65
C THR A 756 34.45 -27.90 14.74
N GLU A 757 35.39 -28.83 14.88
CA GLU A 757 35.35 -30.10 14.14
C GLU A 757 34.05 -30.90 14.40
N SER A 758 33.48 -30.78 15.61
CA SER A 758 32.30 -31.53 16.03
C SER A 758 30.97 -30.80 15.77
N GLY A 759 31.04 -29.51 15.42
CA GLY A 759 29.89 -28.68 15.11
C GLY A 759 30.07 -27.22 15.43
N VAL A 760 29.32 -26.73 16.41
CA VAL A 760 29.35 -25.32 16.80
C VAL A 760 29.35 -25.19 18.32
N ARG A 761 30.33 -24.46 18.84
CA ARG A 761 30.41 -24.05 20.23
C ARG A 761 29.72 -22.72 20.45
N LEU A 762 28.70 -22.72 21.29
CA LEU A 762 27.98 -21.51 21.71
C LEU A 762 28.53 -21.03 23.06
N VAL A 763 29.16 -19.86 23.06
CA VAL A 763 29.75 -19.22 24.24
C VAL A 763 28.79 -18.15 24.76
N ASP A 764 28.43 -18.24 26.04
CA ASP A 764 27.80 -17.18 26.80
C ASP A 764 28.91 -16.30 27.42
N ILE A 765 29.08 -15.10 26.87
CA ILE A 765 30.16 -14.19 27.21
C ILE A 765 29.98 -13.60 28.61
N GLU A 766 28.73 -13.45 29.06
CA GLU A 766 28.40 -12.90 30.39
C GLU A 766 28.65 -13.91 31.50
N ARG A 767 28.34 -15.19 31.26
CA ARG A 767 28.60 -16.27 32.21
C ARG A 767 30.01 -16.83 32.08
N GLY A 768 30.64 -16.70 30.91
CA GLY A 768 31.92 -17.36 30.59
C GLY A 768 31.77 -18.87 30.44
N THR A 769 30.57 -19.33 30.09
CA THR A 769 30.26 -20.75 29.90
C THR A 769 30.13 -21.03 28.42
N ALA A 770 30.64 -22.16 27.95
CA ALA A 770 30.48 -22.61 26.58
C ALA A 770 29.71 -23.94 26.54
N GLN A 771 28.98 -24.16 25.46
CA GLN A 771 28.29 -25.42 25.20
C GLN A 771 28.49 -25.85 23.75
N GLU A 772 28.82 -27.12 23.56
CA GLU A 772 28.95 -27.74 22.25
C GLU A 772 27.58 -28.14 21.69
N ILE A 773 27.34 -27.80 20.43
CA ILE A 773 26.20 -28.24 19.63
C ILE A 773 26.76 -29.14 18.52
N SER A 774 26.37 -30.43 18.54
CA SER A 774 26.81 -31.39 17.53
C SER A 774 26.17 -31.05 16.17
N LEU A 775 27.02 -30.61 15.25
CA LEU A 775 26.68 -30.01 13.96
C LEU A 775 27.77 -30.36 12.93
N PRO A 776 28.09 -31.65 12.74
CA PRO A 776 29.21 -32.05 11.90
C PRO A 776 29.11 -31.41 10.50
N GLY A 777 30.25 -30.95 9.99
CA GLY A 777 30.33 -30.28 8.69
C GLY A 777 29.84 -28.83 8.66
N ALA A 778 29.65 -28.16 9.80
CA ALA A 778 29.43 -26.71 9.84
C ALA A 778 30.64 -25.97 9.23
N MET A 779 30.37 -24.99 8.35
CA MET A 779 31.39 -24.21 7.67
C MET A 779 31.32 -22.72 8.03
N GLU A 780 30.10 -22.17 8.11
CA GLU A 780 29.85 -20.77 8.43
C GLU A 780 28.70 -20.64 9.44
N VAL A 781 28.79 -19.67 10.34
CA VAL A 781 27.75 -19.36 11.34
C VAL A 781 27.46 -17.86 11.40
N GLN A 782 26.18 -17.48 11.55
CA GLN A 782 25.76 -16.11 11.85
C GLN A 782 24.53 -16.09 12.78
N PHE A 783 24.42 -15.06 13.62
CA PHE A 783 23.24 -14.86 14.46
C PHE A 783 22.08 -14.25 13.67
N ALA A 784 20.87 -14.79 13.86
CA ALA A 784 19.63 -14.39 13.20
C ALA A 784 18.52 -14.21 14.24
N GLY A 785 18.64 -13.17 15.08
CA GLY A 785 17.72 -12.95 16.20
C GLY A 785 17.73 -14.11 17.20
N SER A 786 16.61 -14.82 17.33
CA SER A 786 16.48 -16.01 18.20
C SER A 786 17.12 -17.28 17.61
N TYR A 787 17.65 -17.20 16.40
CA TYR A 787 18.22 -18.32 15.67
C TYR A 787 19.73 -18.16 15.48
N LEU A 788 20.38 -19.30 15.29
CA LEU A 788 21.72 -19.38 14.71
C LEU A 788 21.57 -19.96 13.31
N ALA A 789 22.00 -19.21 12.30
CA ALA A 789 22.10 -19.69 10.95
C ALA A 789 23.42 -20.42 10.78
N VAL A 790 23.36 -21.65 10.25
CA VAL A 790 24.50 -22.53 10.05
C VAL A 790 24.49 -23.02 8.62
N GLN A 791 25.58 -22.78 7.90
CA GLN A 791 25.84 -23.43 6.62
C GLN A 791 26.63 -24.72 6.86
N GLN A 792 26.15 -25.85 6.33
CA GLN A 792 26.81 -27.16 6.44
C GLN A 792 27.24 -27.66 5.06
N GLU A 793 28.39 -28.37 4.99
CA GLU A 793 28.97 -29.10 3.84
C GLU A 793 28.63 -28.53 2.44
N ALA A 794 29.55 -27.77 1.83
CA ALA A 794 29.70 -27.46 0.38
C ALA A 794 28.43 -27.29 -0.52
N GLY A 795 27.22 -27.06 0.01
CA GLY A 795 26.04 -27.18 -0.83
C GLY A 795 24.72 -26.69 -0.24
N ARG A 796 24.31 -25.53 -0.75
CA ARG A 796 22.92 -25.17 -1.10
C ARG A 796 22.00 -24.61 -0.03
N SER A 797 22.21 -24.80 1.28
CA SER A 797 21.16 -24.38 2.22
C SER A 797 21.65 -23.91 3.59
N ILE A 798 20.94 -22.93 4.14
CA ILE A 798 21.22 -22.36 5.45
C ILE A 798 20.22 -22.91 6.44
N ARG A 799 20.72 -23.57 7.49
CA ARG A 799 19.87 -24.18 8.52
C ARG A 799 19.72 -23.23 9.69
N LEU A 800 18.48 -22.99 10.09
CA LEU A 800 18.16 -22.21 11.27
C LEU A 800 18.03 -23.11 12.48
N TRP A 801 18.86 -22.84 13.48
CA TRP A 801 18.86 -23.53 14.76
C TRP A 801 18.30 -22.61 15.83
N ASN A 802 17.24 -23.03 16.52
CA ASN A 802 16.63 -22.25 17.57
C ASN A 802 17.54 -22.19 18.80
N LEU A 803 17.97 -20.99 19.22
CA LEU A 803 18.92 -20.84 20.34
C LEU A 803 18.30 -21.18 21.70
N ARG A 804 16.97 -21.12 21.84
CA ARG A 804 16.25 -21.43 23.07
C ARG A 804 16.02 -22.94 23.22
N ASP A 805 15.43 -23.55 22.20
CA ASP A 805 15.08 -24.97 22.19
C ASP A 805 16.26 -25.88 21.83
N ARG A 806 17.31 -25.28 21.25
CA ARG A 806 18.54 -25.97 20.84
C ARG A 806 18.28 -27.12 19.87
N ARG A 807 17.41 -26.89 18.89
CA ARG A 807 17.15 -27.82 17.81
C ARG A 807 17.10 -27.10 16.48
N PHE A 808 17.37 -27.87 15.43
CA PHE A 808 17.03 -27.49 14.07
C PHE A 808 15.54 -27.17 13.97
N GLU A 809 15.21 -26.04 13.36
CA GLU A 809 13.82 -25.64 13.12
C GLU A 809 13.44 -25.79 11.65
N ARG A 810 14.22 -25.17 10.76
CA ARG A 810 14.02 -25.25 9.31
C ARG A 810 15.27 -24.87 8.53
N THR A 811 15.22 -25.16 7.24
CA THR A 811 16.16 -24.67 6.24
C THR A 811 15.55 -23.43 5.57
N VAL A 812 16.38 -22.46 5.22
CA VAL A 812 15.99 -21.24 4.49
C VAL A 812 16.98 -20.89 3.39
N GLY A 813 16.52 -20.11 2.42
CA GLY A 813 17.34 -19.57 1.34
C GLY A 813 17.03 -20.16 -0.04
N ASP A 814 17.69 -19.61 -1.05
CA ASP A 814 17.58 -20.05 -2.44
C ASP A 814 18.30 -21.41 -2.63
N ASP A 815 17.68 -22.32 -3.39
CA ASP A 815 18.17 -23.67 -3.62
C ASP A 815 19.16 -23.76 -4.78
N ARG A 816 19.27 -22.70 -5.58
CA ARG A 816 20.35 -22.53 -6.57
C ARG A 816 21.66 -22.47 -5.80
N GLU A 817 22.61 -23.33 -6.19
CA GLU A 817 23.84 -23.58 -5.45
C GLU A 817 24.52 -22.30 -4.92
N LEU A 818 24.77 -22.28 -3.60
CA LEU A 818 25.51 -21.21 -2.94
C LEU A 818 26.97 -21.23 -3.40
N GLU A 819 27.49 -20.05 -3.70
CA GLU A 819 28.90 -19.83 -3.98
C GLU A 819 29.35 -18.61 -3.18
N GLY A 820 30.14 -18.83 -2.13
CA GLY A 820 30.61 -17.76 -1.24
C GLY A 820 29.68 -17.46 -0.07
N ALA A 821 29.75 -16.22 0.41
CA ALA A 821 29.14 -15.77 1.66
C ALA A 821 27.63 -15.55 1.61
N PHE A 822 27.05 -15.61 2.80
CA PHE A 822 25.72 -15.06 3.08
C PHE A 822 25.81 -13.94 4.12
N ALA A 823 24.78 -13.12 4.20
CA ALA A 823 24.62 -12.16 5.28
C ALA A 823 23.21 -12.22 5.82
N ILE A 824 23.08 -12.01 7.13
CA ILE A 824 21.80 -11.89 7.80
C ILE A 824 21.62 -10.46 8.30
N SER A 825 20.41 -9.95 8.13
CA SER A 825 20.04 -8.62 8.61
C SER A 825 20.10 -8.54 10.13
N GLY A 826 20.36 -7.35 10.69
CA GLY A 826 20.60 -7.21 12.15
C GLY A 826 19.42 -7.64 13.04
N ASP A 827 18.19 -7.60 12.49
CA ASP A 827 16.96 -8.07 13.14
C ASP A 827 16.64 -9.56 12.86
N GLY A 828 17.41 -10.23 12.00
CA GLY A 828 17.18 -11.61 11.59
C GLY A 828 16.01 -11.83 10.63
N SER A 829 15.49 -10.79 9.96
CA SER A 829 14.35 -10.88 9.04
C SER A 829 14.72 -11.21 7.59
N LEU A 830 15.91 -10.83 7.13
CA LEU A 830 16.37 -11.01 5.75
C LEU A 830 17.69 -11.77 5.68
N LEU A 831 17.79 -12.55 4.62
CA LEU A 831 18.97 -13.30 4.22
C LEU A 831 19.40 -12.83 2.84
N ALA A 832 20.67 -12.44 2.68
CA ALA A 832 21.30 -12.22 1.40
C ALA A 832 22.24 -13.39 1.10
N GLN A 833 22.09 -14.00 -0.08
CA GLN A 833 22.88 -15.16 -0.50
C GLN A 833 23.49 -14.91 -1.86
N ARG A 834 24.82 -15.05 -1.96
CA ARG A 834 25.52 -15.05 -3.25
C ARG A 834 25.25 -16.36 -4.00
N LEU A 835 24.87 -16.24 -5.26
CA LEU A 835 24.56 -17.37 -6.14
C LEU A 835 25.64 -17.53 -7.22
N ARG A 836 25.75 -18.73 -7.77
CA ARG A 836 26.66 -19.07 -8.89
C ARG A 836 26.44 -18.28 -10.18
N ASP A 837 25.25 -17.73 -10.38
CA ASP A 837 24.89 -16.93 -11.56
C ASP A 837 25.27 -15.45 -11.43
N ASP A 838 26.23 -15.16 -10.55
CA ASP A 838 26.68 -13.82 -10.21
C ASP A 838 25.58 -12.86 -9.73
N SER A 839 24.54 -13.41 -9.12
CA SER A 839 23.49 -12.65 -8.46
C SER A 839 23.48 -12.80 -6.94
N VAL A 840 22.70 -11.97 -6.25
CA VAL A 840 22.42 -12.07 -4.82
C VAL A 840 20.93 -12.27 -4.61
N ALA A 841 20.54 -13.41 -4.06
CA ALA A 841 19.17 -13.66 -3.64
C ALA A 841 18.90 -12.97 -2.29
N ILE A 842 17.76 -12.28 -2.20
CA ILE A 842 17.25 -11.70 -0.96
C ILE A 842 16.03 -12.51 -0.54
N THR A 843 16.12 -13.18 0.60
CA THR A 843 15.08 -14.09 1.12
C THR A 843 14.56 -13.60 2.45
N ASN A 844 13.24 -13.65 2.63
CA ASN A 844 12.61 -13.42 3.93
C ASN A 844 12.75 -14.68 4.78
N ILE A 845 13.42 -14.54 5.92
CA ILE A 845 13.73 -15.66 6.81
C ILE A 845 12.46 -16.23 7.47
N GLU A 846 11.41 -15.43 7.70
CA GLU A 846 10.20 -15.83 8.42
C GLU A 846 9.35 -16.84 7.63
N ASN A 847 9.21 -16.63 6.32
CA ASN A 847 8.36 -17.44 5.45
C ASN A 847 9.11 -18.18 4.34
N ASP A 848 10.44 -18.01 4.26
CA ASP A 848 11.31 -18.61 3.24
C ASP A 848 10.96 -18.18 1.79
N GLU A 849 10.40 -16.97 1.63
CA GLU A 849 10.10 -16.42 0.32
C GLU A 849 11.24 -15.54 -0.20
N THR A 850 11.74 -15.85 -1.40
CA THR A 850 12.68 -14.99 -2.11
C THR A 850 11.99 -13.68 -2.53
N VAL A 851 12.37 -12.58 -1.86
CA VAL A 851 11.94 -11.21 -2.15
C VAL A 851 12.39 -10.80 -3.55
N GLY A 852 13.58 -11.23 -3.98
CA GLY A 852 14.07 -11.02 -5.33
C GLY A 852 15.56 -11.31 -5.46
N THR A 853 16.09 -11.02 -6.64
CA THR A 853 17.47 -11.31 -6.99
C THR A 853 18.12 -10.04 -7.55
N LEU A 854 19.36 -9.78 -7.14
CA LEU A 854 20.15 -8.60 -7.49
C LEU A 854 21.31 -9.04 -8.39
N ASP A 855 21.34 -8.58 -9.65
CA ASP A 855 22.41 -8.89 -10.60
C ASP A 855 23.61 -7.96 -10.36
N LEU A 856 24.79 -8.51 -10.08
CA LEU A 856 25.97 -7.69 -9.79
C LEU A 856 26.63 -7.11 -11.06
N GLY A 857 26.27 -7.56 -12.28
CA GLY A 857 26.56 -6.83 -13.51
C GLY A 857 27.85 -7.16 -14.28
N ALA A 858 28.59 -8.21 -13.93
CA ALA A 858 29.69 -8.83 -14.70
C ALA A 858 30.18 -10.10 -13.98
N PRO A 859 30.90 -11.03 -14.65
CA PRO A 859 31.44 -12.19 -13.96
C PRO A 859 32.57 -11.74 -13.04
N TYR A 860 32.31 -11.78 -11.74
CA TYR A 860 33.32 -11.56 -10.72
C TYR A 860 33.88 -12.93 -10.28
N LEU A 861 35.05 -12.95 -9.67
CA LEU A 861 35.58 -14.20 -9.12
C LEU A 861 34.68 -14.62 -7.93
N ALA A 862 33.88 -15.66 -8.13
CA ALA A 862 32.76 -16.02 -7.25
C ALA A 862 33.12 -16.30 -5.78
N ALA A 863 34.40 -16.55 -5.47
CA ALA A 863 34.88 -16.81 -4.12
C ALA A 863 35.23 -15.55 -3.29
N ALA A 864 35.12 -14.34 -3.86
CA ALA A 864 35.68 -13.13 -3.27
C ALA A 864 34.68 -11.96 -3.07
N SER A 865 33.42 -12.27 -2.70
CA SER A 865 32.41 -11.24 -2.42
C SER A 865 31.98 -11.21 -0.96
N ALA A 866 31.92 -10.02 -0.36
CA ALA A 866 31.45 -9.80 1.00
C ALA A 866 30.10 -9.08 1.01
N LEU A 867 29.21 -9.52 1.89
CA LEU A 867 27.85 -9.00 2.04
C LEU A 867 27.66 -8.39 3.43
N ALA A 868 27.03 -7.21 3.50
CA ALA A 868 26.67 -6.58 4.78
C ALA A 868 25.38 -5.75 4.66
N PHE A 869 24.41 -6.03 5.53
CA PHE A 869 23.22 -5.20 5.69
C PHE A 869 23.52 -3.97 6.56
N THR A 870 22.86 -2.86 6.27
CA THR A 870 22.69 -1.81 7.26
C THR A 870 21.82 -2.31 8.42
N GLY A 871 22.02 -1.77 9.62
CA GLY A 871 21.24 -2.12 10.81
C GLY A 871 19.75 -1.78 10.73
N ASP A 872 19.34 -0.95 9.77
CA ASP A 872 17.93 -0.66 9.47
C ASP A 872 17.35 -1.55 8.35
N ASN A 873 18.17 -2.45 7.77
CA ASN A 873 17.85 -3.38 6.69
C ASN A 873 17.33 -2.72 5.41
N ARG A 874 17.64 -1.44 5.21
CA ARG A 874 17.24 -0.69 4.02
C ARG A 874 18.29 -0.68 2.92
N THR A 875 19.49 -1.14 3.23
CA THR A 875 20.60 -1.18 2.28
C THR A 875 21.40 -2.46 2.46
N LEU A 876 21.81 -3.04 1.34
CA LEU A 876 22.81 -4.10 1.28
C LEU A 876 24.05 -3.54 0.59
N TYR A 877 25.18 -3.64 1.27
CA TYR A 877 26.48 -3.42 0.67
C TYR A 877 27.04 -4.75 0.18
N VAL A 878 27.62 -4.73 -1.01
CA VAL A 878 28.28 -5.87 -1.63
C VAL A 878 29.65 -5.39 -2.09
N ALA A 879 30.70 -5.90 -1.47
CA ALA A 879 32.07 -5.69 -1.94
C ALA A 879 32.45 -6.89 -2.79
N VAL A 880 32.98 -6.65 -3.99
CA VAL A 880 33.36 -7.72 -4.92
C VAL A 880 34.77 -7.47 -5.41
N GLU A 881 35.63 -8.48 -5.33
CA GLU A 881 36.95 -8.43 -5.94
C GLU A 881 36.84 -8.48 -7.47
N GLY A 882 37.56 -7.58 -8.15
CA GLY A 882 37.60 -7.51 -9.60
C GLY A 882 38.81 -8.25 -10.18
N SER A 883 39.00 -8.14 -11.50
CA SER A 883 40.20 -8.66 -12.15
C SER A 883 41.37 -7.68 -11.99
N GLY A 884 42.35 -8.01 -11.15
CA GLY A 884 43.53 -7.17 -10.87
C GLY A 884 43.42 -6.44 -9.54
N ASP A 885 44.06 -5.27 -9.43
CA ASP A 885 44.18 -4.51 -8.16
C ASP A 885 42.96 -3.61 -7.86
N ILE A 886 41.86 -3.80 -8.60
CA ILE A 886 40.63 -2.99 -8.47
C ILE A 886 39.42 -3.91 -8.44
N GLY A 887 38.54 -3.70 -7.47
CA GLY A 887 37.24 -4.31 -7.38
C GLY A 887 36.15 -3.27 -7.15
N GLU A 888 34.98 -3.70 -6.72
CA GLU A 888 33.78 -2.88 -6.76
C GLU A 888 32.98 -2.95 -5.45
N LEU A 889 32.65 -1.80 -4.89
CA LEU A 889 31.67 -1.64 -3.81
C LEU A 889 30.33 -1.26 -4.42
N GLN A 890 29.32 -2.10 -4.19
CA GLN A 890 27.95 -1.82 -4.59
C GLN A 890 27.09 -1.51 -3.38
N ARG A 891 26.25 -0.47 -3.48
CA ARG A 891 25.23 -0.11 -2.49
C ARG A 891 23.86 -0.32 -3.10
N TRP A 892 23.13 -1.32 -2.60
CA TRP A 892 21.81 -1.69 -3.07
C TRP A 892 20.72 -1.19 -2.12
N SER A 893 19.77 -0.40 -2.63
CA SER A 893 18.61 -0.01 -1.83
C SER A 893 17.60 -1.15 -1.73
N LEU A 894 17.28 -1.57 -0.51
CA LEU A 894 16.25 -2.56 -0.18
C LEU A 894 14.95 -1.96 0.35
N ALA A 895 14.85 -0.63 0.35
CA ALA A 895 13.69 0.12 0.81
C ALA A 895 12.59 0.15 -0.26
N PRO A 896 11.38 -0.38 0.01
CA PRO A 896 10.27 -0.38 -0.96
C PRO A 896 9.86 1.03 -1.44
N ALA A 897 10.03 2.05 -0.60
CA ALA A 897 9.79 3.44 -1.00
C ALA A 897 10.74 3.91 -2.12
N THR A 898 12.02 3.53 -2.05
CA THR A 898 12.99 3.80 -3.12
C THR A 898 12.59 3.07 -4.38
N TRP A 899 12.22 1.80 -4.28
CA TRP A 899 11.78 1.00 -5.44
C TRP A 899 10.57 1.62 -6.13
N GLY A 900 9.57 2.07 -5.36
CA GLY A 900 8.39 2.72 -5.91
C GLY A 900 8.72 4.04 -6.60
N ASN A 901 9.58 4.86 -6.01
CA ASN A 901 10.04 6.10 -6.62
C ASN A 901 10.84 5.84 -7.91
N THR A 902 11.71 4.84 -7.91
CA THR A 902 12.51 4.42 -9.08
C THR A 902 11.64 3.81 -10.18
N ALA A 903 10.62 3.03 -9.83
CA ALA A 903 9.63 2.48 -10.77
C ALA A 903 8.80 3.61 -11.42
N CYS A 904 8.31 4.57 -10.62
CA CYS A 904 7.61 5.75 -11.14
C CYS A 904 8.51 6.66 -11.98
N ALA A 905 9.78 6.79 -11.58
CA ALA A 905 10.79 7.48 -12.33
C ALA A 905 10.98 6.80 -13.69
N SER A 906 11.44 5.55 -13.73
CA SER A 906 11.79 4.86 -14.96
C SER A 906 10.60 4.61 -15.91
N SER A 907 9.38 4.38 -15.40
CA SER A 907 8.18 4.33 -16.26
C SER A 907 7.87 5.65 -16.96
N GLY A 908 8.25 6.79 -16.35
CA GLY A 908 8.15 8.13 -16.95
C GLY A 908 6.72 8.62 -17.19
N ARG A 909 5.70 7.96 -16.62
CA ARG A 909 4.28 8.26 -16.82
C ARG A 909 3.41 7.74 -15.68
N ASP A 910 2.11 8.00 -15.77
CA ASP A 910 1.09 7.46 -14.87
C ASP A 910 0.33 6.29 -15.52
N LEU A 911 -0.34 5.50 -14.68
CA LEU A 911 -1.20 4.42 -15.13
C LEU A 911 -2.49 5.01 -15.73
N SER A 912 -2.87 4.58 -16.92
CA SER A 912 -4.11 5.06 -17.55
C SER A 912 -5.33 4.30 -17.04
N ARG A 913 -6.50 4.96 -17.10
CA ARG A 913 -7.80 4.30 -16.79
C ARG A 913 -8.09 3.12 -17.72
N SER A 914 -7.64 3.18 -18.97
CA SER A 914 -7.76 2.06 -19.92
C SER A 914 -6.88 0.88 -19.55
N GLU A 915 -5.65 1.12 -19.10
CA GLU A 915 -4.76 0.05 -18.61
C GLU A 915 -5.31 -0.58 -17.34
N TRP A 916 -5.83 0.22 -16.40
CA TRP A 916 -6.50 -0.32 -15.22
C TRP A 916 -7.63 -1.29 -15.60
N ARG A 917 -8.54 -0.88 -16.48
CA ARG A 917 -9.63 -1.75 -16.91
C ARG A 917 -9.14 -3.00 -17.64
N LYS A 918 -8.06 -2.88 -18.42
CA LYS A 918 -7.47 -4.00 -19.17
C LYS A 918 -6.83 -5.05 -18.25
N TYR A 919 -6.07 -4.62 -17.25
CA TYR A 919 -5.26 -5.52 -16.42
C TYR A 919 -5.93 -5.89 -15.09
N VAL A 920 -6.77 -5.02 -14.54
CA VAL A 920 -7.43 -5.22 -13.24
C VAL A 920 -8.91 -5.60 -13.40
N GLY A 921 -9.57 -5.12 -14.46
CA GLY A 921 -10.99 -5.42 -14.72
C GLY A 921 -11.98 -4.73 -13.77
N THR A 922 -11.52 -3.84 -12.89
CA THR A 922 -12.36 -3.12 -11.91
C THR A 922 -12.49 -1.63 -12.25
N THR A 923 -13.26 -0.90 -11.44
CA THR A 923 -13.35 0.56 -11.55
C THR A 923 -12.03 1.18 -11.09
N PRO A 924 -11.38 2.03 -11.91
CA PRO A 924 -10.11 2.65 -11.54
C PRO A 924 -10.27 3.59 -10.34
N PRO A 925 -9.26 3.67 -9.45
CA PRO A 925 -9.22 4.64 -8.38
C PRO A 925 -9.22 6.07 -8.95
N PRO A 926 -9.65 7.07 -8.13
CA PRO A 926 -9.75 8.46 -8.58
C PRO A 926 -8.40 9.06 -8.96
N ASP A 927 -7.34 8.66 -8.25
CA ASP A 927 -5.96 9.05 -8.51
C ASP A 927 -5.18 7.83 -9.00
N LEU A 928 -4.51 7.98 -10.14
CA LEU A 928 -3.64 6.99 -10.78
C LEU A 928 -2.21 7.49 -10.96
N ARG A 929 -1.87 8.64 -10.35
CA ARG A 929 -0.51 9.18 -10.42
C ARG A 929 0.47 8.19 -9.81
N CYS A 930 1.61 7.98 -10.45
CA CYS A 930 2.62 7.12 -9.87
C CYS A 930 3.33 7.88 -8.75
N ARG A 931 3.75 9.12 -8.98
CA ARG A 931 4.32 9.98 -7.93
C ARG A 931 3.19 10.64 -7.16
N ARG A 932 2.98 10.21 -5.90
CA ARG A 932 2.02 10.80 -4.97
C ARG A 932 2.68 11.00 -3.62
#